data_AF-A0A3D9MHP0-F1
#
_entry.id   AF-A0A3D9MHP0-F1
#
_cell.length_a   1.000
_cell.length_b   1.000
_cell.length_c   1.000
_cell.angle_alpha   90.00
_cell.angle_beta   90.00
_cell.angle_gamma   90.00
#
_symmetry.space_group_name_H-M   'P 1'
#
loop_
_entity.id
_entity.type
_entity.pdbx_description
1 polymer ?
#
loop_
_entity_poly.entity_id
_entity_poly.type
_entity_poly.pdbx_seq_one_letter_code
_entity_poly.pdbx_strand_id
1 'polypeptide(L)'
;MEDLQPAVVDSNAIDEDLVPGDQSRDVIALPDFIANFGAGLLDAVRQQNPSIYDGHRPPRWDALLNELSRQPFPAQREVIHAITTLLTQQAPGGVINAEMGTGKTLMGIGVAVLLHHAGYPRTLVIAPPHLVYKWRREIRTTVPGARVWILNGPDTLRKLLQLRVMRSKPAVPEFFILGRVRMRMGFDWKPAFAHRVATLDMETDAVTRVFACCPRCGEFVCDEDGNPMTPALARPALNEKRRACSCGERLWTLAPKGQGTRTMRELVKGALLQMPTVGEKTAERLLSRFGESMLADMLQDNLYEFINLMDDSGELVFSDRQAKRMERALAHTEISFGQGGYQASEFIKRYLPQGYFGLLIADEGHEYKNENSAQGQAMGVLARKASKTLLLTGTLMGGYADDLYHLLYRLHPAMLIDDGFNYNSNGSMAAATMAFMREHGVLIDIHRQVDEGSHRTAKGDRKSVSTVKGPGFGPKGIMRYVVPYTAFLKLSQIGQNVLPPYDESLLPVAMTDEMAAAYRALESTLTLELRAALRCGDKSLLGVVLNALLAWPECCFRPELVRHPRTKRILASVPALLRDDEPGPKEEALLRLVRGELLNRRRTLVYTTYTGTRDTSVRLKNLFDAVGVRASVLRASVAAEKREDWVADQLERGAEVIITNPELVKTGLDLLEFPTIAFLQSGYNVYTLQQAARRSWRIGQTLDVTVRFLGYEGTAQMRCLKLMGQKIAVSQSTSGDMPESGLDILNQGGESIEVALARQLVNQE
;
A
#
# COMPACT_ATOMS: atom_id res chain seq x y z
N MET A 1 -67.32 7.18 -6.58
CA MET A 1 -67.49 7.20 -8.05
C MET A 1 -66.15 6.81 -8.64
N GLU A 2 -65.91 5.62 -9.16
CA GLU A 2 -66.54 4.30 -9.08
C GLU A 2 -65.44 3.39 -9.66
N ASP A 3 -64.98 2.42 -8.88
CA ASP A 3 -64.12 1.34 -9.35
C ASP A 3 -64.96 0.38 -10.22
N LEU A 4 -64.32 -0.26 -11.20
CA LEU A 4 -64.25 -1.73 -11.38
C LEU A 4 -64.02 -2.14 -12.85
N GLN A 5 -62.94 -2.89 -13.05
CA GLN A 5 -62.65 -3.77 -14.20
C GLN A 5 -63.71 -4.90 -14.32
N PRO A 6 -63.60 -5.95 -15.18
CA PRO A 6 -62.64 -6.29 -16.26
C PRO A 6 -63.33 -6.85 -17.53
N ALA A 7 -62.57 -7.18 -18.59
CA ALA A 7 -63.00 -8.22 -19.52
C ALA A 7 -61.80 -9.02 -20.06
N VAL A 8 -61.87 -10.32 -19.77
CA VAL A 8 -60.91 -11.37 -20.08
C VAL A 8 -60.96 -11.69 -21.58
N VAL A 9 -59.78 -11.84 -22.17
CA VAL A 9 -59.56 -12.46 -23.47
C VAL A 9 -59.32 -13.94 -23.21
N ASP A 10 -60.11 -14.84 -23.81
CA ASP A 10 -59.50 -16.05 -24.37
C ASP A 10 -60.32 -16.77 -25.45
N SER A 11 -59.53 -17.30 -26.38
CA SER A 11 -59.70 -18.54 -27.13
C SER A 11 -60.32 -18.54 -28.53
N ASN A 12 -59.45 -19.00 -29.44
CA ASN A 12 -59.66 -19.79 -30.67
C ASN A 12 -59.92 -18.98 -31.95
N ALA A 13 -58.87 -18.82 -32.77
CA ALA A 13 -58.47 -19.71 -33.87
C ALA A 13 -59.43 -19.54 -35.06
N ILE A 14 -58.99 -19.26 -36.29
CA ILE A 14 -58.25 -20.15 -37.20
C ILE A 14 -57.77 -19.33 -38.43
N ASP A 15 -56.80 -19.91 -39.16
CA ASP A 15 -56.29 -19.67 -40.53
C ASP A 15 -55.20 -18.61 -40.72
N GLU A 16 -53.93 -19.00 -40.90
CA GLU A 16 -53.33 -19.75 -42.04
C GLU A 16 -53.47 -19.02 -43.38
N ASP A 17 -52.59 -18.04 -43.60
CA ASP A 17 -51.75 -17.93 -44.82
C ASP A 17 -51.14 -16.52 -44.94
N LEU A 18 -49.98 -16.29 -44.33
CA LEU A 18 -49.06 -15.21 -44.72
C LEU A 18 -47.62 -15.68 -44.55
N VAL A 19 -46.99 -15.98 -45.68
CA VAL A 19 -45.55 -16.25 -45.83
C VAL A 19 -44.71 -15.20 -45.08
N PRO A 20 -43.68 -15.55 -44.31
CA PRO A 20 -42.85 -14.57 -43.61
C PRO A 20 -41.97 -13.82 -44.61
N GLY A 21 -42.33 -12.57 -44.87
CA GLY A 21 -41.43 -11.58 -45.46
C GLY A 21 -40.32 -11.21 -44.48
N ASP A 22 -39.09 -11.34 -44.96
CA ASP A 22 -37.82 -10.81 -44.47
C ASP A 22 -37.92 -9.62 -43.47
N GLN A 23 -37.78 -9.92 -42.17
CA GLN A 23 -37.58 -8.93 -41.09
C GLN A 23 -36.11 -8.86 -40.63
N SER A 24 -35.13 -9.04 -41.54
CA SER A 24 -33.70 -9.00 -41.18
C SER A 24 -33.03 -7.63 -41.26
N ARG A 25 -33.76 -6.53 -41.51
CA ARG A 25 -33.16 -5.27 -41.98
C ARG A 25 -32.58 -4.29 -40.96
N ASP A 26 -32.72 -4.48 -39.64
CA ASP A 26 -32.21 -3.51 -38.66
C ASP A 26 -31.34 -4.13 -37.55
N VAL A 27 -30.52 -5.13 -37.89
CA VAL A 27 -29.48 -5.63 -36.96
C VAL A 27 -28.11 -5.37 -37.57
N ILE A 28 -27.50 -4.25 -37.20
CA ILE A 28 -26.08 -3.96 -37.49
C ILE A 28 -25.24 -4.67 -36.44
N ALA A 29 -24.26 -5.48 -36.86
CA ALA A 29 -23.32 -6.07 -35.93
C ALA A 29 -22.48 -4.97 -35.26
N LEU A 30 -22.19 -5.10 -33.96
CA LEU A 30 -21.45 -4.10 -33.20
C LEU A 30 -20.11 -3.66 -33.86
N PRO A 31 -19.31 -4.56 -34.49
CA PRO A 31 -18.11 -4.14 -35.22
C PRO A 31 -18.41 -3.20 -36.38
N ASP A 32 -19.44 -3.50 -37.17
CA ASP A 32 -19.86 -2.68 -38.32
C ASP A 32 -20.43 -1.34 -37.86
N PHE A 33 -21.15 -1.33 -36.73
CA PHE A 33 -21.63 -0.08 -36.11
C PHE A 33 -20.45 0.80 -35.65
N ILE A 34 -19.45 0.22 -34.98
CA ILE A 34 -18.26 0.97 -34.55
C ILE A 34 -17.46 1.45 -35.76
N ALA A 35 -17.32 0.64 -36.82
CA ALA A 35 -16.64 1.05 -38.04
C ALA A 35 -17.34 2.23 -38.73
N ASN A 36 -18.67 2.19 -38.81
CA ASN A 36 -19.47 3.20 -39.53
C ASN A 36 -19.69 4.49 -38.72
N PHE A 37 -19.85 4.40 -37.40
CA PHE A 37 -20.23 5.52 -36.54
C PHE A 37 -19.17 5.89 -35.50
N GLY A 38 -18.07 5.14 -35.41
CA GLY A 38 -17.04 5.30 -34.39
C GLY A 38 -16.40 6.69 -34.38
N ALA A 39 -16.14 7.29 -35.54
CA ALA A 39 -15.56 8.63 -35.61
C ALA A 39 -16.50 9.69 -35.01
N GLY A 40 -17.79 9.66 -35.37
CA GLY A 40 -18.80 10.57 -34.83
C GLY A 40 -19.04 10.36 -33.33
N LEU A 41 -19.03 9.10 -32.87
CA LEU A 41 -19.10 8.76 -31.44
C LEU A 41 -17.87 9.28 -30.69
N LEU A 42 -16.68 9.14 -31.25
CA LEU A 42 -15.44 9.63 -30.63
C LEU A 42 -15.46 11.15 -30.50
N ASP A 43 -15.93 11.86 -31.52
CA ASP A 43 -16.03 13.32 -31.50
C ASP A 43 -17.10 13.79 -30.51
N ALA A 44 -18.25 13.12 -30.43
CA ALA A 44 -19.26 13.40 -29.41
C ALA A 44 -18.71 13.15 -27.99
N VAL A 45 -17.95 12.07 -27.78
CA VAL A 45 -17.29 11.77 -26.51
C VAL A 45 -16.25 12.84 -26.15
N ARG A 46 -15.45 13.31 -27.13
CA ARG A 46 -14.47 14.40 -26.94
C ARG A 46 -15.13 15.73 -26.60
N GLN A 47 -16.25 16.07 -27.24
CA GLN A 47 -17.01 17.28 -26.94
C GLN A 47 -17.65 17.22 -25.55
N GLN A 48 -18.17 16.06 -25.15
CA GLN A 48 -18.74 15.87 -23.81
C GLN A 48 -17.67 15.80 -22.71
N ASN A 49 -16.43 15.41 -23.06
CA ASN A 49 -15.33 15.23 -22.13
C ASN A 49 -14.06 15.96 -22.65
N PRO A 50 -14.06 17.30 -22.67
CA PRO A 50 -12.90 18.05 -23.14
C PRO A 50 -11.68 17.78 -22.25
N SER A 51 -10.50 17.68 -22.87
CA SER A 51 -9.25 17.49 -22.14
C SER A 51 -8.93 18.69 -21.27
N ILE A 52 -8.69 18.45 -19.98
CA ILE A 52 -8.29 19.47 -19.00
C ILE A 52 -6.90 20.03 -19.32
N TYR A 53 -6.03 19.17 -19.85
CA TYR A 53 -4.70 19.52 -20.30
C TYR A 53 -4.56 19.09 -21.76
N ASP A 54 -4.35 20.08 -22.63
CA ASP A 54 -4.21 19.96 -24.08
C ASP A 54 -2.75 20.16 -24.54
N GLY A 55 -1.81 20.18 -23.59
CA GLY A 55 -0.40 20.49 -23.83
C GLY A 55 -0.07 21.98 -23.67
N HIS A 56 -1.07 22.86 -23.52
CA HIS A 56 -0.81 24.27 -23.25
C HIS A 56 -0.37 24.46 -21.80
N ARG A 57 0.81 25.06 -21.62
CA ARG A 57 1.45 25.20 -20.30
C ARG A 57 2.02 26.59 -20.09
N PRO A 58 1.94 27.15 -18.87
CA PRO A 58 2.60 28.41 -18.56
C PRO A 58 4.11 28.31 -18.81
N PRO A 59 4.73 29.18 -19.63
CA PRO A 59 6.18 29.13 -19.90
C PRO A 59 7.04 29.18 -18.63
N ARG A 60 6.53 29.83 -17.58
CA ARG A 60 7.16 29.89 -16.26
C ARG A 60 7.31 28.52 -15.59
N TRP A 61 6.39 27.58 -15.82
CA TRP A 61 6.47 26.25 -15.20
C TRP A 61 7.63 25.44 -15.77
N ASP A 62 7.90 25.54 -17.08
CA ASP A 62 9.07 24.89 -17.68
C ASP A 62 10.39 25.45 -17.14
N ALA A 63 10.48 26.78 -16.97
CA ALA A 63 11.64 27.41 -16.37
C ALA A 63 11.91 26.86 -14.95
N LEU A 64 10.88 26.76 -14.12
CA LEU A 64 10.98 26.20 -12.76
C LEU A 64 11.42 24.73 -12.75
N LEU A 65 10.94 23.92 -13.70
CA LEU A 65 11.38 22.52 -13.80
C LEU A 65 12.82 22.39 -14.31
N ASN A 66 13.31 23.36 -15.09
CA ASN A 66 14.70 23.39 -15.57
C ASN A 66 15.69 23.79 -14.46
N GLU A 67 15.23 24.54 -13.44
CA GLU A 67 16.02 24.91 -12.26
C GLU A 67 16.25 23.75 -11.28
N LEU A 68 15.55 22.62 -11.46
CA LEU A 68 15.75 21.43 -10.64
C LEU A 68 17.11 20.79 -10.95
N SER A 69 17.85 20.43 -9.91
CA SER A 69 19.12 19.68 -10.04
C SER A 69 18.92 18.35 -10.76
N ARG A 70 17.77 17.70 -10.53
CA ARG A 70 17.36 16.48 -11.22
C ARG A 70 16.15 16.79 -12.09
N GLN A 71 16.37 16.90 -13.40
CA GLN A 71 15.31 17.27 -14.32
C GLN A 71 14.42 16.07 -14.69
N PRO A 72 13.09 16.25 -14.75
CA PRO A 72 12.17 15.22 -15.25
C PRO A 72 12.32 15.00 -16.75
N PHE A 73 12.16 13.74 -17.17
CA PHE A 73 12.05 13.34 -18.57
C PHE A 73 10.82 13.97 -19.24
N PRO A 74 10.77 14.08 -20.58
CA PRO A 74 9.64 14.69 -21.29
C PRO A 74 8.26 14.13 -20.87
N ALA A 75 8.10 12.80 -20.83
CA ALA A 75 6.83 12.18 -20.41
C ALA A 75 6.47 12.49 -18.94
N GLN A 76 7.47 12.59 -18.06
CA GLN A 76 7.25 12.99 -16.66
C GLN A 76 6.86 14.46 -16.55
N ARG A 77 7.42 15.34 -17.39
CA ARG A 77 7.05 16.77 -17.46
C ARG A 77 5.58 16.93 -17.84
N GLU A 78 5.12 16.21 -18.85
CA GLU A 78 3.71 16.23 -19.27
C GLU A 78 2.78 15.82 -18.12
N VAL A 79 3.12 14.77 -17.37
CA VAL A 79 2.35 14.34 -16.20
C VAL A 79 2.34 15.40 -15.09
N ILE A 80 3.49 16.03 -14.81
CA ILE A 80 3.61 17.11 -13.82
C ILE A 80 2.71 18.28 -14.22
N HIS A 81 2.74 18.69 -15.49
CA HIS A 81 1.93 19.81 -16.01
C HIS A 81 0.44 19.49 -15.99
N ALA A 82 0.04 18.29 -16.44
CA ALA A 82 -1.36 17.86 -16.45
C ALA A 82 -1.96 17.85 -15.04
N ILE A 83 -1.25 17.28 -14.06
CA ILE A 83 -1.70 17.22 -12.67
C ILE A 83 -1.71 18.60 -12.02
N THR A 84 -0.71 19.44 -12.30
CA THR A 84 -0.69 20.80 -11.75
C THR A 84 -1.84 21.64 -12.32
N THR A 85 -2.15 21.49 -13.60
CA THR A 85 -3.31 22.13 -14.26
C THR A 85 -4.61 21.68 -13.62
N LEU A 86 -4.81 20.35 -13.49
CA LEU A 86 -5.97 19.76 -12.81
C LEU A 86 -6.17 20.34 -11.41
N LEU A 87 -5.10 20.36 -10.60
CA LEU A 87 -5.16 20.82 -9.21
C LEU A 87 -5.35 22.33 -9.09
N THR A 88 -4.90 23.13 -10.04
CA THR A 88 -5.05 24.59 -9.98
C THR A 88 -6.40 25.07 -10.51
N GLN A 89 -6.97 24.37 -11.50
CA GLN A 89 -8.15 24.86 -12.22
C GLN A 89 -9.45 24.15 -11.84
N GLN A 90 -9.43 22.85 -11.54
CA GLN A 90 -10.66 22.05 -11.60
C GLN A 90 -10.92 21.18 -10.38
N ALA A 91 -9.89 20.53 -9.82
CA ALA A 91 -10.09 19.52 -8.80
C ALA A 91 -9.36 19.83 -7.47
N PRO A 92 -9.93 19.43 -6.32
CA PRO A 92 -9.22 19.40 -5.04
C PRO A 92 -8.21 18.24 -4.95
N GLY A 93 -8.34 17.22 -5.82
CA GLY A 93 -7.54 16.01 -5.77
C GLY A 93 -7.17 15.47 -7.16
N GLY A 94 -6.01 14.83 -7.27
CA GLY A 94 -5.55 14.17 -8.48
C GLY A 94 -4.72 12.93 -8.18
N VAL A 95 -4.52 12.08 -9.19
CA VAL A 95 -3.82 10.80 -9.06
C VAL A 95 -2.73 10.70 -10.14
N ILE A 96 -1.51 10.38 -9.73
CA ILE A 96 -0.50 9.86 -10.64
C ILE A 96 -0.48 8.35 -10.48
N ASN A 97 -1.05 7.67 -11.47
CA ASN A 97 -1.00 6.22 -11.58
C ASN A 97 0.12 5.85 -12.55
N ALA A 98 1.31 5.59 -11.99
CA ALA A 98 2.48 5.33 -12.81
C ALA A 98 3.19 4.06 -12.39
N GLU A 99 3.65 3.29 -13.38
CA GLU A 99 4.36 2.03 -13.14
C GLU A 99 5.55 2.23 -12.20
N MET A 100 5.98 1.16 -11.55
CA MET A 100 7.15 1.24 -10.69
C MET A 100 8.40 1.59 -11.49
N GLY A 101 9.29 2.39 -10.89
CA GLY A 101 10.51 2.84 -11.57
C GLY A 101 10.32 4.08 -12.45
N THR A 102 9.08 4.52 -12.73
CA THR A 102 8.80 5.70 -13.59
C THR A 102 9.13 7.06 -12.97
N GLY A 103 9.61 7.12 -11.72
CA GLY A 103 9.93 8.38 -11.05
C GLY A 103 8.73 9.10 -10.41
N LYS A 104 7.76 8.37 -9.85
CA LYS A 104 6.62 8.94 -9.09
C LYS A 104 7.02 9.99 -8.06
N THR A 105 8.08 9.71 -7.29
CA THR A 105 8.61 10.66 -6.30
C THR A 105 9.07 11.96 -6.96
N LEU A 106 9.82 11.89 -8.06
CA LEU A 106 10.26 13.05 -8.84
C LEU A 106 9.06 13.85 -9.38
N MET A 107 8.05 13.17 -9.91
CA MET A 107 6.82 13.83 -10.41
C MET A 107 6.05 14.52 -9.27
N GLY A 108 5.90 13.86 -8.11
CA GLY A 108 5.27 14.46 -6.94
C GLY A 108 6.04 15.69 -6.42
N ILE A 109 7.38 15.65 -6.44
CA ILE A 109 8.23 16.79 -6.11
C ILE A 109 8.03 17.93 -7.13
N GLY A 110 8.01 17.62 -8.43
CA GLY A 110 7.75 18.60 -9.49
C GLY A 110 6.41 19.32 -9.32
N VAL A 111 5.33 18.56 -9.08
CA VAL A 111 4.00 19.14 -8.79
C VAL A 111 4.04 20.05 -7.56
N ALA A 112 4.73 19.64 -6.49
CA ALA A 112 4.89 20.46 -5.30
C ALA A 112 5.63 21.79 -5.56
N VAL A 113 6.66 21.77 -6.41
CA VAL A 113 7.42 22.97 -6.79
C VAL A 113 6.57 23.93 -7.61
N LEU A 114 5.81 23.42 -8.59
CA LEU A 114 4.90 24.26 -9.39
C LEU A 114 3.77 24.83 -8.53
N LEU A 115 3.15 24.02 -7.67
CA LEU A 115 2.09 24.47 -6.76
C LEU A 115 2.59 25.49 -5.73
N HIS A 116 3.83 25.38 -5.26
CA HIS A 116 4.45 26.40 -4.40
C HIS A 116 4.42 27.78 -5.07
N HIS A 117 4.83 27.84 -6.34
CA HIS A 117 4.83 29.07 -7.13
C HIS A 117 3.42 29.51 -7.54
N ALA A 118 2.46 28.57 -7.63
CA ALA A 118 1.04 28.86 -7.82
C ALA A 118 0.31 29.33 -6.53
N GLY A 119 1.02 29.48 -5.41
CA GLY A 119 0.45 30.01 -4.17
C GLY A 119 0.09 28.96 -3.11
N TYR A 120 0.51 27.72 -3.28
CA TYR A 120 0.30 26.60 -2.35
C TYR A 120 1.63 26.14 -1.73
N PRO A 121 2.19 26.88 -0.76
CA PRO A 121 3.64 26.94 -0.56
C PRO A 121 4.24 25.83 0.32
N ARG A 122 3.41 25.05 1.02
CA ARG A 122 3.84 23.97 1.94
C ARG A 122 3.29 22.63 1.48
N THR A 123 4.14 21.62 1.45
CA THR A 123 3.77 20.26 1.04
C THR A 123 3.91 19.29 2.21
N LEU A 124 2.83 18.59 2.54
CA LEU A 124 2.85 17.45 3.46
C LEU A 124 2.94 16.16 2.64
N VAL A 125 3.93 15.32 2.90
CA VAL A 125 4.10 14.00 2.29
C VAL A 125 3.78 12.94 3.33
N ILE A 126 2.86 12.03 3.02
CA ILE A 126 2.63 10.81 3.80
C ILE A 126 3.24 9.65 3.02
N ALA A 127 4.14 8.91 3.65
CA ALA A 127 4.83 7.78 3.01
C ALA A 127 4.91 6.55 3.94
N PRO A 128 5.12 5.34 3.39
CA PRO A 128 5.55 4.17 4.17
C PRO A 128 6.74 4.49 5.10
N PRO A 129 6.84 3.91 6.31
CA PRO A 129 7.87 4.29 7.28
C PRO A 129 9.31 4.19 6.74
N HIS A 130 9.58 3.17 5.93
CA HIS A 130 10.89 2.94 5.31
C HIS A 130 11.18 3.89 4.13
N LEU A 131 10.19 4.65 3.64
CA LEU A 131 10.35 5.62 2.55
C LEU A 131 10.52 7.06 3.03
N VAL A 132 10.30 7.35 4.31
CA VAL A 132 10.36 8.71 4.85
C VAL A 132 11.70 9.39 4.58
N TYR A 133 12.81 8.68 4.82
CA TYR A 133 14.15 9.23 4.60
C TYR A 133 14.55 9.22 3.12
N LYS A 134 14.04 8.27 2.34
CA LYS A 134 14.19 8.28 0.87
C LYS A 134 13.57 9.54 0.27
N TRP A 135 12.35 9.90 0.68
CA TRP A 135 11.71 11.17 0.28
C TRP A 135 12.56 12.39 0.64
N ARG A 136 13.15 12.42 1.84
CA ARG A 136 14.05 13.51 2.25
C ARG A 136 15.26 13.62 1.32
N ARG A 137 15.91 12.49 1.01
CA ARG A 137 17.07 12.41 0.11
C ARG A 137 16.70 12.90 -1.29
N GLU A 138 15.61 12.38 -1.84
CA GLU A 138 15.11 12.73 -3.17
C GLU A 138 14.76 14.22 -3.28
N ILE A 139 14.06 14.80 -2.30
CA ILE A 139 13.73 16.23 -2.28
C ILE A 139 15.01 17.09 -2.25
N ARG A 140 15.94 16.79 -1.32
CA ARG A 140 17.20 17.55 -1.19
C ARG A 140 18.09 17.46 -2.42
N THR A 141 18.09 16.31 -3.09
CA THR A 141 18.87 16.08 -4.31
C THR A 141 18.23 16.74 -5.53
N THR A 142 16.90 16.84 -5.55
CA THR A 142 16.14 17.35 -6.70
C THR A 142 15.95 18.87 -6.67
N VAL A 143 15.63 19.44 -5.51
CA VAL A 143 15.21 20.85 -5.37
C VAL A 143 16.29 21.63 -4.60
N PRO A 144 17.03 22.52 -5.27
CA PRO A 144 18.02 23.38 -4.61
C PRO A 144 17.39 24.20 -3.48
N GLY A 145 18.02 24.20 -2.30
CA GLY A 145 17.59 25.03 -1.16
C GLY A 145 16.24 24.65 -0.52
N ALA A 146 15.62 23.53 -0.91
CA ALA A 146 14.36 23.09 -0.31
C ALA A 146 14.50 22.80 1.19
N ARG A 147 13.52 23.27 1.97
CA ARG A 147 13.47 22.99 3.41
C ARG A 147 12.67 21.72 3.65
N VAL A 148 13.23 20.76 4.37
CA VAL A 148 12.63 19.44 4.58
C VAL A 148 12.60 19.09 6.07
N TRP A 149 11.40 18.78 6.57
CA TRP A 149 11.12 18.44 7.95
C TRP A 149 10.62 16.99 8.07
N ILE A 150 11.19 16.22 8.98
CA ILE A 150 10.68 14.87 9.30
C ILE A 150 9.78 14.94 10.54
N LEU A 151 8.53 14.50 10.39
CA LEU A 151 7.52 14.42 11.44
C LEU A 151 7.29 12.96 11.88
N ASN A 152 8.37 12.16 11.95
CA ASN A 152 8.29 10.72 12.21
C ASN A 152 9.01 10.30 13.51
N GLY A 153 9.66 11.27 14.17
CA GLY A 153 10.50 11.10 15.34
C GLY A 153 9.79 11.40 16.66
N PRO A 154 10.41 11.05 17.79
CA PRO A 154 9.89 11.37 19.12
C PRO A 154 9.72 12.88 19.40
N ASP A 155 10.45 13.76 18.71
CA ASP A 155 10.28 15.22 18.72
C ASP A 155 9.09 15.75 17.90
N THR A 156 8.28 14.88 17.31
CA THR A 156 7.19 15.28 16.41
C THR A 156 6.30 16.35 17.05
N LEU A 157 6.01 16.27 18.35
CA LEU A 157 5.24 17.29 19.05
C LEU A 157 5.95 18.65 19.10
N ARG A 158 7.26 18.70 19.40
CA ARG A 158 8.05 19.94 19.39
C ARG A 158 8.03 20.59 18.01
N LYS A 159 8.25 19.79 16.96
CA LYS A 159 8.17 20.25 15.57
C LYS A 159 6.76 20.78 15.25
N LEU A 160 5.71 20.05 15.59
CA LEU A 160 4.31 20.48 15.40
C LEU A 160 3.97 21.79 16.14
N LEU A 161 4.52 22.00 17.33
CA LEU A 161 4.39 23.28 18.06
C LEU A 161 5.12 24.42 17.35
N GLN A 162 6.31 24.18 16.79
CA GLN A 162 7.02 25.17 15.96
C GLN A 162 6.20 25.51 14.70
N LEU A 163 5.68 24.49 14.00
CA LEU A 163 4.79 24.64 12.84
C LEU A 163 3.58 25.54 13.15
N ARG A 164 3.01 25.46 14.36
CA ARG A 164 1.86 26.28 14.79
C ARG A 164 2.20 27.78 14.85
N VAL A 165 3.45 28.13 15.15
CA VAL A 165 3.94 29.51 15.21
C VAL A 165 4.39 30.02 13.83
N MET A 166 4.84 29.12 12.96
CA MET A 166 5.26 29.44 11.60
C MET A 166 4.08 29.83 10.69
N ARG A 167 3.82 31.12 10.56
CA ARG A 167 2.70 31.65 9.74
C ARG A 167 3.12 32.32 8.43
N SER A 168 4.38 32.76 8.31
CA SER A 168 4.87 33.43 7.10
C SER A 168 4.86 32.50 5.89
N LYS A 169 4.60 33.02 4.69
CA LYS A 169 4.73 32.24 3.45
C LYS A 169 6.21 31.92 3.23
N PRO A 170 6.60 30.64 3.04
CA PRO A 170 8.00 30.31 2.81
C PRO A 170 8.44 30.80 1.43
N ALA A 171 9.68 31.29 1.33
CA ALA A 171 10.26 31.77 0.07
C ALA A 171 10.74 30.63 -0.84
N VAL A 172 11.04 29.47 -0.26
CA VAL A 172 11.45 28.24 -0.96
C VAL A 172 10.44 27.13 -0.70
N PRO A 173 10.33 26.14 -1.59
CA PRO A 173 9.52 24.95 -1.35
C PRO A 173 9.85 24.31 0.00
N GLU A 174 8.81 24.12 0.83
CA GLU A 174 8.93 23.54 2.17
C GLU A 174 8.12 22.24 2.26
N PHE A 175 8.83 21.16 2.59
CA PHE A 175 8.29 19.80 2.65
C PHE A 175 8.27 19.28 4.09
N PHE A 176 7.18 18.62 4.45
CA PHE A 176 7.01 17.94 5.74
C PHE A 176 6.69 16.48 5.46
N ILE A 177 7.47 15.54 6.01
CA ILE A 177 7.34 14.11 5.69
C ILE A 177 6.89 13.37 6.94
N LEU A 178 5.75 12.68 6.85
CA LEU A 178 5.11 11.94 7.92
C LEU A 178 4.97 10.45 7.55
N GLY A 179 5.42 9.56 8.42
CA GLY A 179 5.21 8.12 8.23
C GLY A 179 3.75 7.73 8.43
N ARG A 180 3.19 6.94 7.51
CA ARG A 180 1.78 6.48 7.54
C ARG A 180 1.36 5.69 8.80
N VAL A 181 2.32 5.17 9.55
CA VAL A 181 2.06 4.48 10.83
C VAL A 181 1.98 5.48 11.98
N ARG A 182 2.73 6.59 11.93
CA ARG A 182 2.73 7.61 12.98
C ARG A 182 1.48 8.47 12.96
N MET A 183 0.85 8.66 11.81
CA MET A 183 -0.45 9.34 11.74
C MET A 183 -1.60 8.59 12.43
N ARG A 184 -1.47 7.27 12.68
CA ARG A 184 -2.53 6.41 13.25
C ARG A 184 -2.36 6.06 14.73
N MET A 185 -1.36 6.60 15.41
CA MET A 185 -1.11 6.22 16.81
C MET A 185 -2.31 6.64 17.67
N GLY A 186 -2.96 5.65 18.31
CA GLY A 186 -4.02 5.91 19.28
C GLY A 186 -3.48 6.79 20.41
N PHE A 187 -4.26 7.78 20.79
CA PHE A 187 -3.93 8.75 21.83
C PHE A 187 -4.74 8.45 23.09
N ASP A 188 -4.14 8.69 24.24
CA ASP A 188 -4.95 9.01 25.42
C ASP A 188 -5.32 10.49 25.33
N TRP A 189 -6.45 10.85 25.90
CA TRP A 189 -6.79 12.24 26.11
C TRP A 189 -6.83 12.51 27.60
N LYS A 190 -6.56 13.76 27.96
CA LYS A 190 -6.80 14.30 29.30
C LYS A 190 -7.76 15.46 29.20
N PRO A 191 -8.48 15.82 30.26
CA PRO A 191 -9.35 16.98 30.27
C PRO A 191 -8.53 18.25 30.08
N ALA A 192 -9.12 19.23 29.38
CA ALA A 192 -8.52 20.52 29.16
C ALA A 192 -9.56 21.61 29.45
N PHE A 193 -9.39 22.27 30.59
CA PHE A 193 -10.24 23.37 31.03
C PHE A 193 -9.39 24.39 31.78
N ALA A 194 -9.83 25.65 31.78
CA ALA A 194 -9.28 26.70 32.61
C ALA A 194 -9.99 26.73 33.97
N HIS A 195 -9.43 27.49 34.91
CA HIS A 195 -9.97 27.65 36.25
C HIS A 195 -10.52 29.07 36.36
N ARG A 196 -11.76 29.22 36.81
CA ARG A 196 -12.40 30.52 37.06
C ARG A 196 -13.02 30.52 38.44
N VAL A 197 -12.67 31.53 39.25
CA VAL A 197 -13.35 31.77 40.53
C VAL A 197 -14.68 32.44 40.23
N ALA A 198 -15.75 31.91 40.81
CA ALA A 198 -17.07 32.51 40.72
C ALA A 198 -17.85 32.29 42.02
N THR A 199 -18.71 33.25 42.33
CA THR A 199 -19.71 33.15 43.39
C THR A 199 -21.03 32.79 42.74
N LEU A 200 -21.57 31.63 43.09
CA LEU A 200 -22.89 31.19 42.63
C LEU A 200 -23.85 31.26 43.81
N ASP A 201 -24.98 31.93 43.61
CA ASP A 201 -26.10 31.89 44.54
C ASP A 201 -26.77 30.52 44.43
N MET A 202 -26.57 29.70 45.45
CA MET A 202 -27.39 28.51 45.66
C MET A 202 -28.61 28.92 46.48
N GLU A 203 -29.71 28.18 46.39
CA GLU A 203 -31.00 28.49 47.04
C GLU A 203 -30.93 28.81 48.54
N THR A 204 -29.82 28.48 49.22
CA THR A 204 -29.62 28.69 50.65
C THR A 204 -28.34 29.42 51.05
N ASP A 205 -27.38 29.67 50.15
CA ASP A 205 -26.18 30.49 50.46
C ASP A 205 -25.32 30.81 49.21
N ALA A 206 -24.62 31.96 49.23
CA ALA A 206 -23.71 32.39 48.17
C ALA A 206 -22.32 31.75 48.32
N VAL A 207 -22.00 30.76 47.48
CA VAL A 207 -20.76 29.98 47.63
C VAL A 207 -19.73 30.43 46.59
N THR A 208 -18.60 30.98 47.07
CA THR A 208 -17.45 31.33 46.22
C THR A 208 -16.53 30.12 46.07
N ARG A 209 -16.40 29.59 44.85
CA ARG A 209 -15.55 28.42 44.53
C ARG A 209 -14.82 28.58 43.21
N VAL A 210 -13.82 27.72 43.00
CA VAL A 210 -13.14 27.56 41.71
C VAL A 210 -13.93 26.57 40.86
N PHE A 211 -14.33 27.00 39.67
CA PHE A 211 -15.04 26.19 38.69
C PHE A 211 -14.17 25.92 37.46
N ALA A 212 -14.42 24.80 36.79
CA ALA A 212 -13.85 24.51 35.50
C ALA A 212 -14.57 25.34 34.43
N CYS A 213 -13.81 25.99 33.54
CA CYS A 213 -14.36 26.76 32.45
C CYS A 213 -13.63 26.50 31.13
N CYS A 214 -14.27 26.88 30.03
CA CYS A 214 -13.69 26.80 28.71
C CYS A 214 -12.46 27.73 28.62
N PRO A 215 -11.29 27.22 28.18
CA PRO A 215 -10.08 28.03 28.08
C PRO A 215 -10.15 29.10 26.98
N ARG A 216 -11.17 29.05 26.11
CA ARG A 216 -11.35 30.00 25.01
C ARG A 216 -12.38 31.08 25.33
N CYS A 217 -13.60 30.72 25.72
CA CYS A 217 -14.68 31.68 25.97
C CYS A 217 -14.97 31.94 27.46
N GLY A 218 -14.37 31.17 28.38
CA GLY A 218 -14.58 31.34 29.83
C GLY A 218 -15.94 30.85 30.35
N GLU A 219 -16.77 30.24 29.51
CA GLU A 219 -18.04 29.60 29.89
C GLU A 219 -17.79 28.41 30.83
N PHE A 220 -18.65 28.20 31.82
CA PHE A 220 -18.49 27.10 32.77
C PHE A 220 -18.67 25.74 32.08
N VAL A 221 -17.91 24.76 32.54
CA VAL A 221 -18.14 23.37 32.16
C VAL A 221 -19.23 22.84 33.08
N CYS A 222 -20.41 22.53 32.54
CA CYS A 222 -21.55 22.07 33.30
C CYS A 222 -21.78 20.55 33.25
N ASP A 223 -22.47 20.03 34.25
CA ASP A 223 -23.01 18.67 34.27
C ASP A 223 -24.25 18.53 33.34
N GLU A 224 -24.94 17.39 33.38
CA GLU A 224 -26.12 17.13 32.53
C GLU A 224 -27.32 18.00 32.89
N ASP A 225 -27.36 18.50 34.12
CA ASP A 225 -28.43 19.37 34.65
C ASP A 225 -28.12 20.87 34.45
N GLY A 226 -26.97 21.20 33.85
CA GLY A 226 -26.56 22.57 33.56
C GLY A 226 -25.82 23.29 34.70
N ASN A 227 -25.47 22.59 35.79
CA ASN A 227 -24.78 23.17 36.92
C ASN A 227 -23.25 23.26 36.69
N PRO A 228 -22.60 24.38 37.01
CA PRO A 228 -21.14 24.53 36.87
C PRO A 228 -20.36 23.51 37.72
N MET A 229 -19.46 22.76 37.07
CA MET A 229 -18.62 21.76 37.75
C MET A 229 -17.34 22.38 38.33
N THR A 230 -16.95 21.90 39.51
CA THR A 230 -15.62 22.16 40.07
C THR A 230 -14.55 21.38 39.28
N PRO A 231 -13.26 21.78 39.33
CA PRO A 231 -12.17 21.00 38.71
C PRO A 231 -12.12 19.52 39.13
N ALA A 232 -12.53 19.20 40.35
CA ALA A 232 -12.56 17.84 40.88
C ALA A 232 -13.63 16.96 40.20
N LEU A 233 -14.78 17.54 39.85
CA LEU A 233 -15.88 16.86 39.15
C LEU A 233 -15.69 16.87 37.63
N ALA A 234 -15.22 17.99 37.08
CA ALA A 234 -15.00 18.13 35.64
C ALA A 234 -13.92 17.18 35.11
N ARG A 235 -12.89 16.86 35.91
CA ARG A 235 -11.77 16.00 35.50
C ARG A 235 -12.20 14.55 35.18
N PRO A 236 -12.88 13.80 36.06
CA PRO A 236 -13.39 12.47 35.71
C PRO A 236 -14.45 12.52 34.60
N ALA A 237 -15.39 13.47 34.63
CA ALA A 237 -16.45 13.59 33.62
C ALA A 237 -15.93 13.79 32.18
N LEU A 238 -14.90 14.62 32.01
CA LEU A 238 -14.25 14.87 30.72
C LEU A 238 -13.24 13.78 30.31
N ASN A 239 -12.82 12.94 31.26
CA ASN A 239 -12.01 11.75 30.97
C ASN A 239 -12.87 10.63 30.39
N GLU A 240 -14.09 10.42 30.90
CA GLU A 240 -15.00 9.40 30.38
C GLU A 240 -15.53 9.74 28.98
N LYS A 241 -15.92 11.01 28.76
CA LYS A 241 -16.52 11.44 27.50
C LYS A 241 -15.88 12.72 26.98
N ARG A 242 -15.39 12.67 25.74
CA ARG A 242 -14.85 13.84 25.03
C ARG A 242 -15.98 14.84 24.71
N ARG A 243 -15.97 15.99 25.39
CA ARG A 243 -16.93 17.08 25.18
C ARG A 243 -16.26 18.29 24.50
N ALA A 244 -17.08 19.14 23.87
CA ALA A 244 -16.69 20.47 23.42
C ALA A 244 -17.59 21.50 24.11
N CYS A 245 -17.03 22.68 24.35
CA CYS A 245 -17.78 23.85 24.77
C CYS A 245 -18.67 24.35 23.62
N SER A 246 -19.71 25.12 23.94
CA SER A 246 -20.63 25.76 22.97
C SER A 246 -19.87 26.58 21.91
N CYS A 247 -18.76 27.22 22.28
CA CYS A 247 -17.90 27.99 21.37
C CYS A 247 -17.03 27.12 20.42
N GLY A 248 -17.19 25.79 20.48
CA GLY A 248 -16.47 24.81 19.68
C GLY A 248 -15.08 24.43 20.21
N GLU A 249 -14.63 25.03 21.32
CA GLU A 249 -13.36 24.63 21.95
C GLU A 249 -13.49 23.26 22.61
N ARG A 250 -12.50 22.38 22.41
CA ARG A 250 -12.55 21.03 22.96
C ARG A 250 -12.06 21.03 24.40
N LEU A 251 -12.88 20.47 25.29
CA LEU A 251 -12.60 20.41 26.73
C LEU A 251 -11.68 19.23 27.12
N TRP A 252 -10.87 18.78 26.17
CA TRP A 252 -9.89 17.71 26.31
C TRP A 252 -8.66 18.06 25.47
N THR A 253 -7.51 17.50 25.78
CA THR A 253 -6.27 17.60 25.00
C THR A 253 -5.58 16.25 24.92
N LEU A 254 -4.72 16.09 23.93
CA LEU A 254 -3.98 14.85 23.70
C LEU A 254 -2.92 14.67 24.80
N ALA A 255 -2.82 13.44 25.32
CA ALA A 255 -1.83 13.03 26.30
C ALA A 255 -1.05 11.80 25.79
N PRO A 256 0.24 11.68 26.11
CA PRO A 256 0.99 10.46 25.83
C PRO A 256 0.32 9.26 26.54
N LYS A 257 0.26 8.09 25.87
CA LYS A 257 -0.09 6.85 26.56
C LYS A 257 0.95 6.57 27.64
N GLY A 258 0.50 6.24 28.86
CA GLY A 258 1.27 6.18 30.11
C GLY A 258 2.52 5.31 30.15
N GLN A 259 3.53 5.61 29.33
CA GLN A 259 4.91 5.19 29.54
C GLN A 259 5.58 6.26 30.40
N GLY A 260 6.21 5.84 31.49
CA GLY A 260 6.93 6.74 32.40
C GLY A 260 7.87 7.68 31.66
N THR A 261 8.01 8.89 32.20
CA THR A 261 8.89 9.94 31.67
C THR A 261 10.32 9.40 31.57
N ARG A 262 10.76 9.03 30.36
CA ARG A 262 12.16 8.65 30.15
C ARG A 262 13.06 9.85 30.40
N THR A 263 14.15 9.65 31.11
CA THR A 263 15.13 10.70 31.38
C THR A 263 15.91 11.06 30.11
N MET A 264 16.48 12.27 30.02
CA MET A 264 17.31 12.66 28.87
C MET A 264 18.46 11.66 28.64
N ARG A 265 19.07 11.20 29.74
CA ARG A 265 20.11 10.17 29.72
C ARG A 265 19.63 8.86 29.09
N GLU A 266 18.42 8.39 29.40
CA GLU A 266 17.84 7.19 28.77
C GLU A 266 17.53 7.39 27.28
N LEU A 267 17.09 8.59 26.89
CA LEU A 267 16.83 8.94 25.50
C LEU A 267 18.12 8.98 24.68
N VAL A 268 19.17 9.65 25.19
CA VAL A 268 20.51 9.72 24.58
C VAL A 268 21.17 8.35 24.55
N LYS A 269 21.11 7.56 25.64
CA LYS A 269 21.58 6.17 25.65
C LYS A 269 20.90 5.34 24.57
N GLY A 270 19.58 5.46 24.45
CA GLY A 270 18.79 4.77 23.44
C GLY A 270 19.19 5.14 22.01
N ALA A 271 19.52 6.41 21.75
CA ALA A 271 19.99 6.84 20.44
C ALA A 271 21.41 6.40 20.13
N LEU A 272 22.33 6.47 21.10
CA LEU A 272 23.70 5.97 20.96
C LEU A 272 23.70 4.48 20.60
N LEU A 273 22.84 3.69 21.24
CA LEU A 273 22.67 2.26 20.96
C LEU A 273 22.10 1.94 19.57
N GLN A 274 21.51 2.93 18.88
CA GLN A 274 21.06 2.74 17.50
C GLN A 274 22.19 2.89 16.49
N MET A 275 23.33 3.46 16.88
CA MET A 275 24.46 3.68 15.99
C MET A 275 25.23 2.40 15.73
N PRO A 276 25.70 2.18 14.49
CA PRO A 276 26.57 1.05 14.20
C PRO A 276 27.84 1.17 15.04
N THR A 277 28.31 0.05 15.57
CA THR A 277 29.54 -0.08 16.39
C THR A 277 29.48 0.50 17.81
N VAL A 278 28.37 1.09 18.23
CA VAL A 278 28.17 1.59 19.60
C VAL A 278 27.38 0.56 20.42
N GLY A 279 28.07 -0.15 21.31
CA GLY A 279 27.46 -1.08 22.27
C GLY A 279 27.12 -0.40 23.60
N GLU A 280 26.51 -1.15 24.50
CA GLU A 280 26.04 -0.65 25.81
C GLU A 280 27.15 -0.01 26.65
N LYS A 281 28.32 -0.65 26.71
CA LYS A 281 29.51 -0.13 27.40
C LYS A 281 30.04 1.16 26.76
N THR A 282 30.01 1.26 25.44
CA THR A 282 30.46 2.44 24.71
C THR A 282 29.49 3.60 24.91
N ALA A 283 28.18 3.34 24.86
CA ALA A 283 27.15 4.35 25.11
C ALA A 283 27.23 4.91 26.54
N GLU A 284 27.45 4.06 27.55
CA GLU A 284 27.65 4.52 28.93
C GLU A 284 28.91 5.35 29.09
N ARG A 285 30.02 4.93 28.46
CA ARG A 285 31.28 5.68 28.49
C ARG A 285 31.15 7.08 27.89
N LEU A 286 30.46 7.19 26.74
CA LEU A 286 30.18 8.46 26.10
C LEU A 286 29.33 9.36 27.00
N LEU A 287 28.23 8.82 27.56
CA LEU A 287 27.35 9.55 28.48
C LEU A 287 28.08 10.05 29.73
N SER A 288 28.94 9.22 30.34
CA SER A 288 29.70 9.61 31.52
C SER A 288 30.75 10.69 31.23
N ARG A 289 31.31 10.71 30.01
CA ARG A 289 32.44 11.58 29.65
C ARG A 289 32.00 12.93 29.10
N PHE A 290 30.98 12.96 28.24
CA PHE A 290 30.54 14.16 27.54
C PHE A 290 29.21 14.73 28.05
N GLY A 291 28.48 13.98 28.87
CA GLY A 291 27.19 14.40 29.44
C GLY A 291 26.02 14.30 28.45
N GLU A 292 24.81 14.13 28.98
CA GLU A 292 23.62 13.92 28.16
C GLU A 292 23.17 15.14 27.34
N SER A 293 23.40 16.38 27.79
CA SER A 293 22.96 17.59 27.06
C SER A 293 23.80 17.85 25.81
N MET A 294 25.13 17.83 25.94
CA MET A 294 26.06 18.04 24.83
C MET A 294 25.92 16.97 23.76
N LEU A 295 25.83 15.70 24.19
CA LEU A 295 25.56 14.60 23.26
C LEU A 295 24.18 14.73 22.63
N ALA A 296 23.18 15.22 23.37
CA ALA A 296 21.86 15.45 22.78
C ALA A 296 21.90 16.51 21.68
N ASP A 297 22.58 17.63 21.92
CA ASP A 297 22.68 18.75 20.97
C ASP A 297 23.48 18.34 19.72
N MET A 298 24.62 17.66 19.88
CA MET A 298 25.41 17.16 18.74
C MET A 298 24.64 16.16 17.89
N LEU A 299 23.85 15.29 18.51
CA LEU A 299 23.06 14.31 17.79
C LEU A 299 21.81 14.91 17.13
N GLN A 300 21.32 16.06 17.60
CA GLN A 300 20.20 16.80 17.00
C GLN A 300 20.64 17.75 15.90
N ASP A 301 21.71 18.51 16.13
CA ASP A 301 22.04 19.71 15.35
C ASP A 301 23.24 19.50 14.40
N ASN A 302 24.29 18.78 14.83
CA ASN A 302 25.49 18.57 14.02
C ASN A 302 26.14 17.21 14.23
N LEU A 303 25.64 16.22 13.49
CA LEU A 303 26.06 14.84 13.60
C LEU A 303 27.53 14.62 13.16
N TYR A 304 28.09 15.54 12.36
CA TYR A 304 29.50 15.52 11.98
C TYR A 304 30.42 15.86 13.16
N GLU A 305 30.01 16.74 14.07
CA GLU A 305 30.74 17.00 15.31
C GLU A 305 30.76 15.76 16.20
N PHE A 306 29.66 15.02 16.25
CA PHE A 306 29.62 13.77 17.01
C PHE A 306 30.54 12.69 16.44
N ILE A 307 30.63 12.56 15.12
CA ILE A 307 31.50 11.57 14.47
C ILE A 307 32.99 11.92 14.69
N ASN A 308 33.31 13.20 14.77
CA ASN A 308 34.67 13.70 14.99
C ASN A 308 34.93 14.04 16.46
N LEU A 309 34.23 13.37 17.39
CA LEU A 309 34.43 13.60 18.82
C LEU A 309 35.89 13.28 19.18
N MET A 310 36.55 14.23 19.84
CA MET A 310 37.88 14.05 20.39
C MET A 310 37.81 13.74 21.88
N ASP A 311 38.79 12.98 22.32
CA ASP A 311 38.99 12.58 23.69
C ASP A 311 39.93 13.58 24.41
N ASP A 312 40.12 13.46 25.73
CA ASP A 312 40.90 14.44 26.52
C ASP A 312 42.39 14.53 26.12
N SER A 313 42.88 13.56 25.35
CA SER A 313 44.24 13.54 24.80
C SER A 313 44.32 14.09 23.36
N GLY A 314 43.19 14.52 22.79
CA GLY A 314 43.10 15.03 21.41
C GLY A 314 43.02 13.94 20.35
N GLU A 315 42.83 12.67 20.73
CA GLU A 315 42.64 11.56 19.80
C GLU A 315 41.14 11.40 19.45
N LEU A 316 40.84 10.96 18.23
CA LEU A 316 39.47 10.67 17.81
C LEU A 316 38.89 9.49 18.61
N VAL A 317 37.70 9.68 19.16
CA VAL A 317 36.97 8.65 19.91
C VAL A 317 36.53 7.50 19.01
N PHE A 318 36.34 7.78 17.71
CA PHE A 318 35.97 6.80 16.69
C PHE A 318 37.07 6.69 15.63
N SER A 319 37.47 5.47 15.28
CA SER A 319 38.40 5.25 14.15
C SER A 319 37.79 5.69 12.82
N ASP A 320 38.61 6.02 11.82
CA ASP A 320 38.16 6.40 10.46
C ASP A 320 37.14 5.41 9.86
N ARG A 321 37.32 4.12 10.15
CA ARG A 321 36.41 3.06 9.70
C ARG A 321 35.06 3.10 10.42
N GLN A 322 35.04 3.42 11.72
CA GLN A 322 33.81 3.61 12.50
C GLN A 322 33.12 4.91 12.08
N ALA A 323 33.86 5.99 11.93
CA ALA A 323 33.38 7.29 11.49
C ALA A 323 32.67 7.21 10.14
N LYS A 324 33.30 6.60 9.12
CA LYS A 324 32.70 6.42 7.79
C LYS A 324 31.45 5.54 7.79
N ARG A 325 31.37 4.57 8.72
CA ARG A 325 30.18 3.73 8.93
C ARG A 325 29.04 4.52 9.56
N MET A 326 29.37 5.31 10.57
CA MET A 326 28.42 6.17 11.27
C MET A 326 27.91 7.26 10.34
N GLU A 327 28.77 7.89 9.55
CA GLU A 327 28.42 8.88 8.53
C GLU A 327 27.41 8.32 7.52
N ARG A 328 27.65 7.11 6.99
CA ARG A 328 26.72 6.44 6.06
C ARG A 328 25.39 6.06 6.72
N ALA A 329 25.41 5.47 7.92
CA ALA A 329 24.19 5.06 8.62
C ALA A 329 23.36 6.26 9.13
N LEU A 330 24.02 7.35 9.47
CA LEU A 330 23.41 8.56 10.04
C LEU A 330 23.07 9.61 8.97
N ALA A 331 23.59 9.48 7.74
CA ALA A 331 23.07 10.20 6.57
C ALA A 331 21.58 9.95 6.32
N HIS A 332 21.04 8.85 6.88
CA HIS A 332 19.64 8.41 6.70
C HIS A 332 18.83 8.36 8.00
N THR A 333 19.42 8.67 9.16
CA THR A 333 18.76 8.53 10.47
C THR A 333 18.87 9.86 11.24
N GLU A 334 17.73 10.49 11.53
CA GLU A 334 17.70 11.65 12.42
C GLU A 334 17.57 11.15 13.86
N ILE A 335 18.57 11.43 14.69
CA ILE A 335 18.52 11.13 16.12
C ILE A 335 17.71 12.24 16.78
N SER A 336 16.64 11.84 17.45
CA SER A 336 15.70 12.77 18.02
C SER A 336 15.33 12.33 19.43
N PHE A 337 15.22 13.30 20.34
CA PHE A 337 14.92 13.09 21.75
C PHE A 337 13.52 13.64 22.03
N GLY A 338 12.59 12.77 22.38
CA GLY A 338 11.22 13.16 22.70
C GLY A 338 10.33 11.96 23.09
N GLN A 339 9.10 12.24 23.48
CA GLN A 339 8.15 11.23 23.91
C GLN A 339 7.21 10.90 22.75
N GLY A 340 7.40 9.71 22.15
CA GLY A 340 6.54 9.19 21.09
C GLY A 340 5.17 8.80 21.64
N GLY A 341 4.22 9.73 21.63
CA GLY A 341 2.85 9.48 22.10
C GLY A 341 1.78 10.37 21.48
N TYR A 342 2.08 11.13 20.42
CA TYR A 342 1.18 12.13 19.86
C TYR A 342 0.68 11.75 18.46
N GLN A 343 -0.62 11.90 18.19
CA GLN A 343 -1.18 11.70 16.85
C GLN A 343 -1.02 12.96 16.00
N ALA A 344 -0.07 12.95 15.06
CA ALA A 344 0.23 14.11 14.22
C ALA A 344 -0.98 14.59 13.40
N SER A 345 -1.79 13.69 12.86
CA SER A 345 -3.00 14.06 12.09
C SER A 345 -4.03 14.80 12.92
N GLU A 346 -4.19 14.43 14.20
CA GLU A 346 -5.12 15.11 15.09
C GLU A 346 -4.58 16.47 15.57
N PHE A 347 -3.26 16.61 15.75
CA PHE A 347 -2.62 17.92 15.96
C PHE A 347 -2.97 18.86 14.80
N ILE A 348 -2.68 18.41 13.58
CA ILE A 348 -2.86 19.19 12.35
C ILE A 348 -4.34 19.56 12.21
N LYS A 349 -5.24 18.61 12.44
CA LYS A 349 -6.69 18.84 12.45
C LYS A 349 -7.10 19.95 13.41
N ARG A 350 -6.57 19.94 14.64
CA ARG A 350 -7.04 20.83 15.70
C ARG A 350 -6.37 22.20 15.68
N TYR A 351 -5.07 22.26 15.48
CA TYR A 351 -4.28 23.46 15.79
C TYR A 351 -3.74 24.20 14.57
N LEU A 352 -3.66 23.55 13.40
CA LEU A 352 -3.23 24.21 12.18
C LEU A 352 -4.44 24.75 11.39
N PRO A 353 -4.31 25.97 10.80
CA PRO A 353 -5.37 26.56 10.01
C PRO A 353 -5.69 25.74 8.76
N GLN A 354 -6.89 25.94 8.21
CA GLN A 354 -7.24 25.35 6.91
C GLN A 354 -6.29 25.84 5.81
N GLY A 355 -5.87 24.94 4.92
CA GLY A 355 -4.94 25.28 3.86
C GLY A 355 -3.52 25.58 4.33
N TYR A 356 -3.18 25.31 5.60
CA TYR A 356 -1.79 25.45 6.10
C TYR A 356 -0.81 24.72 5.18
N PHE A 357 -1.17 23.49 4.81
CA PHE A 357 -0.53 22.75 3.74
C PHE A 357 -1.26 23.09 2.42
N GLY A 358 -0.49 23.58 1.46
CA GLY A 358 -0.97 23.81 0.10
C GLY A 358 -1.22 22.50 -0.64
N LEU A 359 -0.35 21.51 -0.43
CA LEU A 359 -0.45 20.20 -1.05
C LEU A 359 -0.27 19.08 0.00
N LEU A 360 -1.13 18.07 -0.06
CA LEU A 360 -0.90 16.75 0.53
C LEU A 360 -0.49 15.79 -0.57
N ILE A 361 0.65 15.12 -0.44
CA ILE A 361 1.04 13.98 -1.26
C ILE A 361 0.89 12.71 -0.43
N ALA A 362 0.10 11.76 -0.90
CA ALA A 362 0.00 10.44 -0.29
C ALA A 362 0.65 9.40 -1.22
N ASP A 363 1.82 8.92 -0.79
CA ASP A 363 2.58 7.89 -1.48
C ASP A 363 2.03 6.49 -1.17
N GLU A 364 2.08 5.59 -2.13
CA GLU A 364 1.39 4.28 -2.12
C GLU A 364 -0.12 4.41 -1.81
N GLY A 365 -0.81 5.27 -2.57
CA GLY A 365 -2.20 5.66 -2.36
C GLY A 365 -3.18 4.50 -2.16
N HIS A 366 -2.93 3.33 -2.77
CA HIS A 366 -3.76 2.13 -2.64
C HIS A 366 -3.84 1.58 -1.20
N GLU A 367 -2.89 1.89 -0.34
CA GLU A 367 -2.91 1.47 1.08
C GLU A 367 -4.02 2.18 1.89
N TYR A 368 -4.62 3.25 1.36
CA TYR A 368 -5.67 4.03 2.03
C TYR A 368 -7.08 3.65 1.61
N LYS A 369 -7.26 2.63 0.77
CA LYS A 369 -8.55 2.26 0.16
C LYS A 369 -9.62 1.74 1.13
N ASN A 370 -9.21 1.20 2.28
CA ASN A 370 -10.16 0.56 3.21
C ASN A 370 -10.98 1.61 4.00
N GLU A 371 -12.31 1.42 4.08
CA GLU A 371 -13.27 2.29 4.78
C GLU A 371 -12.85 2.60 6.24
N ASN A 372 -12.73 1.55 7.04
CA ASN A 372 -12.55 1.64 8.50
C ASN A 372 -11.08 1.58 8.93
N SER A 373 -10.15 1.71 7.98
CA SER A 373 -8.74 1.76 8.35
C SER A 373 -8.41 3.09 9.04
N ALA A 374 -7.79 3.01 10.22
CA ALA A 374 -7.29 4.21 10.92
C ALA A 374 -6.37 5.06 10.03
N GLN A 375 -5.67 4.41 9.08
CA GLN A 375 -4.83 5.09 8.11
C GLN A 375 -5.64 5.85 7.06
N GLY A 376 -6.64 5.23 6.44
CA GLY A 376 -7.51 5.91 5.48
C GLY A 376 -8.27 7.07 6.12
N GLN A 377 -8.74 6.91 7.36
CA GLN A 377 -9.41 8.00 8.10
C GLN A 377 -8.44 9.16 8.40
N ALA A 378 -7.22 8.88 8.85
CA ALA A 378 -6.20 9.91 9.08
C ALA A 378 -5.82 10.63 7.78
N MET A 379 -5.69 9.90 6.67
CA MET A 379 -5.41 10.47 5.36
C MET A 379 -6.55 11.39 4.89
N GLY A 380 -7.82 10.99 5.05
CA GLY A 380 -8.96 11.84 4.73
C GLY A 380 -9.02 13.12 5.57
N VAL A 381 -8.68 13.05 6.87
CA VAL A 381 -8.57 14.23 7.74
C VAL A 381 -7.50 15.20 7.23
N LEU A 382 -6.34 14.67 6.84
CA LEU A 382 -5.24 15.47 6.31
C LEU A 382 -5.57 16.06 4.93
N ALA A 383 -6.23 15.29 4.07
CA ALA A 383 -6.71 15.75 2.76
C ALA A 383 -7.69 16.91 2.91
N ARG A 384 -8.60 16.82 3.88
CA ARG A 384 -9.54 17.91 4.19
C ARG A 384 -8.86 19.17 4.75
N LYS A 385 -7.69 19.03 5.38
CA LYS A 385 -6.90 20.14 5.92
C LYS A 385 -5.98 20.80 4.91
N ALA A 386 -5.51 20.03 3.92
CA ALA A 386 -4.72 20.55 2.82
C ALA A 386 -5.60 21.26 1.80
N SER A 387 -5.00 22.16 1.00
CA SER A 387 -5.73 22.84 -0.08
C SER A 387 -5.94 21.93 -1.28
N LYS A 388 -4.94 21.10 -1.60
CA LYS A 388 -4.91 20.14 -2.72
C LYS A 388 -4.36 18.81 -2.25
N THR A 389 -4.79 17.71 -2.89
CA THR A 389 -4.32 16.36 -2.59
C THR A 389 -3.83 15.64 -3.85
N LEU A 390 -2.70 14.95 -3.77
CA LEU A 390 -2.12 14.14 -4.82
C LEU A 390 -1.89 12.71 -4.32
N LEU A 391 -2.47 11.72 -4.99
CA LEU A 391 -2.12 10.32 -4.77
C LEU A 391 -1.02 9.90 -5.74
N LEU A 392 -0.02 9.18 -5.22
CA LEU A 392 0.95 8.47 -6.02
C LEU A 392 0.72 6.97 -5.82
N THR A 393 0.50 6.23 -6.90
CA THR A 393 0.33 4.77 -6.82
C THR A 393 0.80 4.10 -8.10
N GLY A 394 1.24 2.84 -8.01
CA GLY A 394 1.44 1.98 -9.19
C GLY A 394 0.20 1.21 -9.61
N THR A 395 -0.81 1.15 -8.74
CA THR A 395 -2.05 0.42 -8.96
C THR A 395 -3.17 1.18 -8.27
N LEU A 396 -4.10 1.76 -9.04
CA LEU A 396 -5.21 2.53 -8.47
C LEU A 396 -6.31 1.63 -7.87
N MET A 397 -6.51 0.45 -8.47
CA MET A 397 -7.55 -0.51 -8.07
C MET A 397 -6.93 -1.77 -7.47
N GLY A 398 -7.51 -2.24 -6.36
CA GLY A 398 -7.15 -3.53 -5.76
C GLY A 398 -7.99 -4.71 -6.25
N GLY A 399 -8.73 -4.51 -7.34
CA GLY A 399 -9.60 -5.50 -7.98
C GLY A 399 -11.09 -5.22 -7.83
N TYR A 400 -11.53 -4.41 -6.86
CA TYR A 400 -12.95 -4.16 -6.60
C TYR A 400 -13.29 -2.66 -6.70
N ALA A 401 -14.55 -2.34 -7.00
CA ALA A 401 -15.00 -0.95 -7.15
C ALA A 401 -15.12 -0.18 -5.82
N ASP A 402 -15.36 -0.87 -4.70
CA ASP A 402 -15.42 -0.26 -3.36
C ASP A 402 -14.05 0.23 -2.88
N ASP A 403 -12.97 -0.44 -3.30
CA ASP A 403 -11.60 0.04 -3.11
C ASP A 403 -11.43 1.48 -3.67
N LEU A 404 -12.02 1.75 -4.84
CA LEU A 404 -11.99 3.08 -5.45
C LEU A 404 -12.87 4.06 -4.71
N TYR A 405 -14.09 3.66 -4.35
CA TYR A 405 -15.07 4.55 -3.73
C TYR A 405 -14.48 5.34 -2.56
N HIS A 406 -13.83 4.66 -1.62
CA HIS A 406 -13.29 5.34 -0.45
C HIS A 406 -12.03 6.17 -0.75
N LEU A 407 -11.25 5.84 -1.78
CA LEU A 407 -10.15 6.71 -2.22
C LEU A 407 -10.69 7.97 -2.88
N LEU A 408 -11.65 7.82 -3.79
CA LEU A 408 -12.33 8.91 -4.48
C LEU A 408 -13.02 9.85 -3.49
N TYR A 409 -13.72 9.31 -2.48
CA TYR A 409 -14.36 10.13 -1.45
C TYR A 409 -13.37 10.96 -0.63
N ARG A 410 -12.16 10.44 -0.40
CA ARG A 410 -11.12 11.19 0.32
C ARG A 410 -10.47 12.27 -0.54
N LEU A 411 -10.45 12.11 -1.86
CA LEU A 411 -9.91 13.09 -2.80
C LEU A 411 -10.93 14.17 -3.17
N HIS A 412 -12.16 13.77 -3.45
CA HIS A 412 -13.20 14.63 -3.98
C HIS A 412 -14.58 14.25 -3.42
N PRO A 413 -14.84 14.50 -2.12
CA PRO A 413 -16.11 14.12 -1.49
C PRO A 413 -17.32 14.79 -2.12
N ALA A 414 -17.20 16.06 -2.55
CA ALA A 414 -18.30 16.80 -3.18
C ALA A 414 -18.84 16.10 -4.44
N MET A 415 -17.97 15.67 -5.34
CA MET A 415 -18.34 14.94 -6.56
C MET A 415 -19.17 13.69 -6.27
N LEU A 416 -18.78 12.89 -5.28
CA LEU A 416 -19.54 11.67 -4.95
C LEU A 416 -20.88 11.99 -4.28
N ILE A 417 -20.95 13.06 -3.47
CA ILE A 417 -22.20 13.52 -2.86
C ILE A 417 -23.16 14.03 -3.94
N ASP A 418 -22.66 14.82 -4.89
CA ASP A 418 -23.42 15.36 -6.03
C ASP A 418 -23.94 14.24 -6.94
N ASP A 419 -23.14 13.19 -7.13
CA ASP A 419 -23.52 11.99 -7.88
C ASP A 419 -24.43 11.02 -7.06
N GLY A 420 -24.85 11.42 -5.85
CA GLY A 420 -25.87 10.73 -5.04
C GLY A 420 -25.34 9.76 -3.97
N PHE A 421 -24.03 9.60 -3.83
CA PHE A 421 -23.40 8.68 -2.87
C PHE A 421 -23.19 9.32 -1.49
N ASN A 422 -24.30 9.55 -0.79
CA ASN A 422 -24.32 10.26 0.49
C ASN A 422 -24.16 9.34 1.71
N TYR A 423 -23.48 9.83 2.74
CA TYR A 423 -23.44 9.17 4.05
C TYR A 423 -24.78 9.34 4.78
N ASN A 424 -25.13 8.37 5.63
CA ASN A 424 -26.38 8.42 6.40
C ASN A 424 -26.29 9.36 7.61
N SER A 425 -27.40 9.57 8.33
CA SER A 425 -27.48 10.42 9.53
C SER A 425 -26.50 10.04 10.64
N ASN A 426 -26.05 8.79 10.68
CA ASN A 426 -25.09 8.27 11.65
C ASN A 426 -23.62 8.38 11.16
N GLY A 427 -23.38 9.00 9.99
CA GLY A 427 -22.06 9.14 9.38
C GLY A 427 -21.51 7.88 8.72
N SER A 428 -22.34 6.83 8.55
CA SER A 428 -21.94 5.60 7.86
C SER A 428 -22.03 5.75 6.35
N MET A 429 -21.03 5.24 5.65
CA MET A 429 -20.96 5.23 4.18
C MET A 429 -21.41 3.90 3.58
N ALA A 430 -21.77 2.90 4.38
CA ALA A 430 -22.08 1.56 3.89
C ALA A 430 -23.16 1.53 2.80
N ALA A 431 -24.22 2.35 2.94
CA ALA A 431 -25.28 2.46 1.94
C ALA A 431 -24.78 3.06 0.62
N ALA A 432 -23.98 4.14 0.70
CA ALA A 432 -23.36 4.77 -0.45
C ALA A 432 -22.36 3.85 -1.16
N THR A 433 -21.51 3.15 -0.40
CA THR A 433 -20.60 2.15 -0.95
C THR A 433 -21.36 1.06 -1.72
N MET A 434 -22.48 0.57 -1.16
CA MET A 434 -23.32 -0.43 -1.83
C MET A 434 -24.06 0.12 -3.06
N ALA A 435 -24.47 1.39 -3.05
CA ALA A 435 -25.04 2.04 -4.22
C ALA A 435 -23.99 2.20 -5.34
N PHE A 436 -22.79 2.68 -4.99
CA PHE A 436 -21.66 2.83 -5.91
C PHE A 436 -21.25 1.49 -6.51
N MET A 437 -21.21 0.43 -5.71
CA MET A 437 -20.96 -0.95 -6.17
C MET A 437 -22.04 -1.46 -7.13
N ARG A 438 -23.32 -1.13 -6.89
CA ARG A 438 -24.41 -1.53 -7.79
C ARG A 438 -24.33 -0.82 -9.14
N GLU A 439 -23.95 0.45 -9.14
CA GLU A 439 -23.93 1.25 -10.37
C GLU A 439 -22.64 1.06 -11.18
N HIS A 440 -21.51 0.87 -10.50
CA HIS A 440 -20.19 0.89 -11.14
C HIS A 440 -19.34 -0.34 -10.82
N GLY A 441 -19.75 -1.22 -9.92
CA GLY A 441 -19.04 -2.47 -9.61
C GLY A 441 -19.62 -3.68 -10.32
N VAL A 442 -19.04 -4.84 -10.01
CA VAL A 442 -19.57 -6.15 -10.39
C VAL A 442 -20.17 -6.80 -9.14
N LEU A 443 -21.42 -7.22 -9.22
CA LEU A 443 -22.11 -7.97 -8.18
C LEU A 443 -22.47 -9.36 -8.72
N ILE A 444 -22.18 -10.38 -7.92
CA ILE A 444 -22.42 -11.79 -8.24
C ILE A 444 -23.53 -12.27 -7.31
N ASP A 445 -24.71 -12.51 -7.85
CA ASP A 445 -25.80 -13.12 -7.10
C ASP A 445 -25.64 -14.65 -7.09
N ILE A 446 -25.36 -15.18 -5.91
CA ILE A 446 -25.26 -16.63 -5.70
C ILE A 446 -26.64 -17.12 -5.29
N HIS A 447 -27.29 -17.82 -6.21
CA HIS A 447 -28.54 -18.52 -5.96
C HIS A 447 -28.23 -19.91 -5.38
N ARG A 448 -28.55 -20.13 -4.11
CA ARG A 448 -28.47 -21.44 -3.48
C ARG A 448 -29.89 -21.99 -3.34
N GLN A 449 -30.16 -23.04 -4.10
CA GLN A 449 -31.36 -23.86 -4.00
C GLN A 449 -30.99 -25.13 -3.22
N VAL A 450 -31.75 -25.42 -2.16
CA VAL A 450 -31.63 -26.67 -1.41
C VAL A 450 -32.87 -27.47 -1.74
N ASP A 451 -32.72 -28.52 -2.56
CA ASP A 451 -33.77 -29.51 -2.76
C ASP A 451 -33.81 -30.42 -1.53
N GLU A 452 -34.71 -30.10 -0.59
CA GLU A 452 -35.11 -31.09 0.41
C GLU A 452 -36.06 -32.08 -0.27
N GLY A 453 -35.66 -33.35 -0.28
CA GLY A 453 -36.39 -34.44 -0.96
C GLY A 453 -37.88 -34.49 -0.59
N SER A 454 -38.66 -35.05 -1.52
CA SER A 454 -40.12 -35.05 -1.48
C SER A 454 -40.72 -35.66 -0.20
N HIS A 455 -41.20 -34.81 0.70
CA HIS A 455 -42.18 -35.20 1.72
C HIS A 455 -43.56 -34.66 1.37
N ARG A 456 -44.58 -35.44 1.73
CA ARG A 456 -45.90 -35.54 1.07
C ARG A 456 -46.84 -34.34 1.27
N THR A 457 -46.37 -33.21 1.79
CA THR A 457 -47.19 -32.03 2.07
C THR A 457 -46.29 -30.78 2.15
N ALA A 458 -46.47 -29.88 1.19
CA ALA A 458 -45.83 -28.56 1.00
C ALA A 458 -44.49 -28.50 0.22
N LYS A 459 -44.56 -27.94 -1.00
CA LYS A 459 -43.40 -27.44 -1.78
C LYS A 459 -42.89 -26.15 -1.13
N GLY A 460 -41.82 -26.23 -0.34
CA GLY A 460 -41.06 -25.08 0.12
C GLY A 460 -39.72 -25.00 -0.58
N ASP A 461 -39.67 -24.50 -1.82
CA ASP A 461 -38.42 -24.26 -2.53
C ASP A 461 -37.67 -23.09 -1.85
N ARG A 462 -36.74 -23.40 -0.94
CA ARG A 462 -36.02 -22.38 -0.17
C ARG A 462 -34.86 -21.84 -0.99
N LYS A 463 -35.18 -20.93 -1.92
CA LYS A 463 -34.18 -20.14 -2.66
C LYS A 463 -33.58 -19.08 -1.74
N SER A 464 -32.29 -19.21 -1.44
CA SER A 464 -31.51 -18.14 -0.82
C SER A 464 -30.66 -17.46 -1.88
N VAL A 465 -30.75 -16.14 -1.97
CA VAL A 465 -29.90 -15.31 -2.83
C VAL A 465 -28.89 -14.62 -1.93
N SER A 466 -27.60 -14.82 -2.18
CA SER A 466 -26.54 -14.08 -1.51
C SER A 466 -25.71 -13.34 -2.55
N THR A 467 -25.70 -12.02 -2.49
CA THR A 467 -24.89 -11.17 -3.37
C THR A 467 -23.45 -11.07 -2.84
N VAL A 468 -22.48 -11.41 -3.68
CA VAL A 468 -21.05 -11.30 -3.41
C VAL A 468 -20.43 -10.28 -4.36
N LYS A 469 -19.41 -9.54 -3.89
CA LYS A 469 -18.69 -8.58 -4.72
C LYS A 469 -17.80 -9.31 -5.72
N GLY A 470 -17.97 -9.02 -7.01
CA GLY A 470 -17.07 -9.47 -8.07
C GLY A 470 -15.98 -8.43 -8.35
N PRO A 471 -14.83 -8.85 -8.89
CA PRO A 471 -13.82 -7.91 -9.34
C PRO A 471 -14.28 -7.19 -10.61
N GLY A 472 -13.83 -5.95 -10.76
CA GLY A 472 -14.13 -5.11 -11.92
C GLY A 472 -14.73 -3.77 -11.57
N PHE A 473 -14.62 -2.84 -12.52
CA PHE A 473 -15.19 -1.51 -12.45
C PHE A 473 -15.76 -1.15 -13.81
N GLY A 474 -17.03 -0.79 -13.83
CA GLY A 474 -17.77 -0.52 -15.05
C GLY A 474 -17.17 0.64 -15.84
N PRO A 475 -17.22 0.60 -17.18
CA PRO A 475 -16.69 1.67 -18.04
C PRO A 475 -17.27 3.05 -17.71
N LYS A 476 -18.55 3.12 -17.35
CA LYS A 476 -19.21 4.36 -16.89
C LYS A 476 -18.48 4.97 -15.68
N GLY A 477 -18.08 4.14 -14.73
CA GLY A 477 -17.33 4.56 -13.55
C GLY A 477 -15.91 5.02 -13.91
N ILE A 478 -15.23 4.32 -14.82
CA ILE A 478 -13.89 4.69 -15.28
C ILE A 478 -13.89 6.09 -15.91
N MET A 479 -14.83 6.34 -16.82
CA MET A 479 -14.94 7.61 -17.52
C MET A 479 -15.33 8.76 -16.59
N ARG A 480 -16.19 8.53 -15.59
CA ARG A 480 -16.62 9.57 -14.66
C ARG A 480 -15.59 9.88 -13.57
N TYR A 481 -14.98 8.86 -12.98
CA TYR A 481 -14.22 9.01 -11.73
C TYR A 481 -12.72 8.81 -11.85
N VAL A 482 -12.23 8.15 -12.90
CA VAL A 482 -10.82 7.78 -13.00
C VAL A 482 -10.11 8.64 -14.03
N VAL A 483 -10.54 8.60 -15.29
CA VAL A 483 -9.87 9.27 -16.42
C VAL A 483 -9.69 10.79 -16.19
N PRO A 484 -10.70 11.55 -15.71
CA PRO A 484 -10.57 12.99 -15.57
C PRO A 484 -9.58 13.43 -14.48
N TYR A 485 -9.28 12.55 -13.52
CA TYR A 485 -8.51 12.90 -12.32
C TYR A 485 -7.18 12.15 -12.22
N THR A 486 -6.85 11.31 -13.22
CA THR A 486 -5.68 10.42 -13.17
C THR A 486 -4.78 10.62 -14.38
N ALA A 487 -3.50 10.91 -14.13
CA ALA A 487 -2.45 10.83 -15.13
C ALA A 487 -1.82 9.42 -15.09
N PHE A 488 -1.84 8.73 -16.23
CA PHE A 488 -1.24 7.42 -16.40
C PHE A 488 0.14 7.54 -17.04
N LEU A 489 1.14 6.86 -16.47
CA LEU A 489 2.48 6.81 -17.06
C LEU A 489 3.07 5.40 -16.97
N LYS A 490 3.37 4.82 -18.13
CA LYS A 490 4.07 3.55 -18.25
C LYS A 490 5.57 3.78 -18.39
N LEU A 491 6.32 2.75 -18.02
CA LEU A 491 7.77 2.80 -18.06
C LEU A 491 8.31 2.85 -19.50
N SER A 492 7.62 2.18 -20.44
CA SER A 492 7.92 2.22 -21.88
C SER A 492 7.78 3.63 -22.51
N GLN A 493 7.03 4.53 -21.87
CA GLN A 493 6.77 5.88 -22.39
C GLN A 493 7.84 6.91 -21.96
N ILE A 494 8.79 6.55 -21.08
CA ILE A 494 9.82 7.48 -20.61
C ILE A 494 10.90 7.73 -21.68
N GLY A 495 11.08 6.80 -22.62
CA GLY A 495 11.98 6.91 -23.78
C GLY A 495 12.69 5.60 -24.10
N GLN A 496 12.99 5.36 -25.39
CA GLN A 496 13.51 4.08 -25.92
C GLN A 496 14.91 3.67 -25.39
N ASN A 497 15.66 4.58 -24.76
CA ASN A 497 17.03 4.33 -24.26
C ASN A 497 17.19 4.54 -22.74
N VAL A 498 16.10 4.76 -21.99
CA VAL A 498 16.20 5.05 -20.55
C VAL A 498 16.36 3.76 -19.73
N LEU A 499 15.94 2.63 -20.27
CA LEU A 499 16.00 1.34 -19.61
C LEU A 499 16.56 0.28 -20.54
N PRO A 500 17.37 -0.64 -20.01
CA PRO A 500 17.87 -1.76 -20.78
C PRO A 500 16.75 -2.78 -21.03
N PRO A 501 16.95 -3.72 -21.95
CA PRO A 501 16.07 -4.87 -22.17
C PRO A 501 15.63 -5.56 -20.87
N TYR A 502 14.37 -6.00 -20.88
CA TYR A 502 13.75 -6.77 -19.80
C TYR A 502 13.25 -8.10 -20.38
N ASP A 503 13.77 -9.21 -19.87
CA ASP A 503 13.38 -10.56 -20.29
C ASP A 503 12.79 -11.32 -19.10
N GLU A 504 11.55 -11.77 -19.25
CA GLU A 504 10.80 -12.51 -18.23
C GLU A 504 10.34 -13.85 -18.80
N SER A 505 10.76 -14.97 -18.20
CA SER A 505 10.35 -16.28 -18.66
C SER A 505 10.21 -17.34 -17.57
N LEU A 506 9.41 -18.36 -17.89
CA LEU A 506 9.32 -19.58 -17.10
C LEU A 506 10.53 -20.46 -17.39
N LEU A 507 11.17 -20.97 -16.34
CA LEU A 507 12.21 -21.99 -16.41
C LEU A 507 11.62 -23.32 -15.90
N PRO A 508 11.07 -24.14 -16.80
CA PRO A 508 10.53 -25.44 -16.41
C PRO A 508 11.66 -26.41 -16.05
N VAL A 509 11.44 -27.18 -14.99
CA VAL A 509 12.43 -28.15 -14.49
C VAL A 509 11.76 -29.52 -14.31
N ALA A 510 12.37 -30.56 -14.87
CA ALA A 510 11.89 -31.93 -14.67
C ALA A 510 12.21 -32.42 -13.25
N MET A 511 11.27 -33.15 -12.65
CA MET A 511 11.53 -33.92 -11.43
C MET A 511 12.36 -35.17 -11.77
N THR A 512 13.05 -35.73 -10.78
CA THR A 512 13.54 -37.11 -10.90
C THR A 512 12.35 -38.08 -10.94
N ASP A 513 12.54 -39.29 -11.46
CA ASP A 513 11.46 -40.28 -11.55
C ASP A 513 10.83 -40.61 -10.19
N GLU A 514 11.65 -40.70 -9.16
CA GLU A 514 11.21 -40.95 -7.78
C GLU A 514 10.39 -39.78 -7.22
N MET A 515 10.87 -38.54 -7.40
CA MET A 515 10.12 -37.34 -7.01
C MET A 515 8.79 -37.23 -7.77
N ALA A 516 8.79 -37.53 -9.07
CA ALA A 516 7.60 -37.46 -9.90
C ALA A 516 6.56 -38.53 -9.49
N ALA A 517 7.00 -39.74 -9.17
CA ALA A 517 6.12 -40.80 -8.68
C ALA A 517 5.48 -40.44 -7.33
N ALA A 518 6.28 -39.97 -6.38
CA ALA A 518 5.78 -39.53 -5.07
C ALA A 518 4.87 -38.30 -5.18
N TYR A 519 5.17 -37.35 -6.07
CA TYR A 519 4.30 -36.20 -6.33
C TYR A 519 2.94 -36.63 -6.86
N ARG A 520 2.91 -37.50 -7.87
CA ARG A 520 1.66 -37.99 -8.46
C ARG A 520 0.81 -38.70 -7.42
N ALA A 521 1.42 -39.56 -6.58
CA ALA A 521 0.71 -40.24 -5.50
C ALA A 521 0.11 -39.24 -4.49
N LEU A 522 0.87 -38.20 -4.11
CA LEU A 522 0.40 -37.14 -3.22
C LEU A 522 -0.74 -36.33 -3.86
N GLU A 523 -0.58 -35.90 -5.12
CA GLU A 523 -1.57 -35.14 -5.89
C GLU A 523 -2.88 -35.91 -6.02
N SER A 524 -2.83 -37.18 -6.42
CA SER A 524 -4.03 -38.03 -6.53
C SER A 524 -4.74 -38.16 -5.18
N THR A 525 -4.01 -38.43 -4.09
CA THR A 525 -4.58 -38.61 -2.75
C THR A 525 -5.27 -37.33 -2.27
N LEU A 526 -4.57 -36.20 -2.35
CA LEU A 526 -5.10 -34.92 -1.88
C LEU A 526 -6.24 -34.39 -2.76
N THR A 527 -6.21 -34.66 -4.07
CA THR A 527 -7.28 -34.28 -4.99
C THR A 527 -8.56 -35.07 -4.69
N LEU A 528 -8.45 -36.36 -4.36
CA LEU A 528 -9.58 -37.18 -3.94
C LEU A 528 -10.23 -36.64 -2.65
N GLU A 529 -9.42 -36.34 -1.64
CA GLU A 529 -9.87 -35.74 -0.38
C GLU A 529 -10.54 -34.37 -0.60
N LEU A 530 -9.95 -33.55 -1.48
CA LEU A 530 -10.52 -32.24 -1.84
C LEU A 530 -11.86 -32.40 -2.57
N ARG A 531 -11.97 -33.32 -3.54
CA ARG A 531 -13.22 -33.62 -4.24
C ARG A 531 -14.30 -34.09 -3.27
N ALA A 532 -13.96 -34.95 -2.31
CA ALA A 532 -14.89 -35.41 -1.27
C ALA A 532 -15.38 -34.24 -0.38
N ALA A 533 -14.48 -33.39 0.07
CA ALA A 533 -14.83 -32.23 0.90
C ALA A 533 -15.70 -31.21 0.14
N LEU A 534 -15.38 -30.93 -1.13
CA LEU A 534 -16.15 -29.99 -1.96
C LEU A 534 -17.57 -30.49 -2.25
N ARG A 535 -17.77 -31.80 -2.44
CA ARG A 535 -19.11 -32.41 -2.57
C ARG A 535 -19.99 -32.18 -1.34
N CYS A 536 -19.38 -32.16 -0.16
CA CYS A 536 -20.07 -31.85 1.10
C CYS A 536 -20.13 -30.34 1.40
N GLY A 537 -19.68 -29.48 0.47
CA GLY A 537 -19.61 -28.03 0.65
C GLY A 537 -18.50 -27.54 1.58
N ASP A 538 -17.58 -28.41 2.02
CA ASP A 538 -16.45 -28.02 2.87
C ASP A 538 -15.27 -27.49 2.05
N LYS A 539 -15.04 -26.19 2.15
CA LYS A 539 -13.91 -25.48 1.51
C LYS A 539 -12.65 -25.45 2.39
N SER A 540 -12.68 -26.05 3.59
CA SER A 540 -11.58 -25.96 4.56
C SER A 540 -10.28 -26.64 4.10
N LEU A 541 -10.36 -27.58 3.16
CA LEU A 541 -9.20 -28.30 2.64
C LEU A 541 -8.41 -27.56 1.56
N LEU A 542 -9.00 -26.57 0.88
CA LEU A 542 -8.38 -25.87 -0.26
C LEU A 542 -6.96 -25.38 0.06
N GLY A 543 -6.84 -24.58 1.12
CA GLY A 543 -5.54 -24.00 1.50
C GLY A 543 -4.50 -25.03 1.91
N VAL A 544 -4.91 -26.12 2.58
CA VAL A 544 -3.97 -27.15 3.05
C VAL A 544 -3.47 -28.01 1.88
N VAL A 545 -4.36 -28.41 0.98
CA VAL A 545 -4.02 -29.21 -0.21
C VAL A 545 -3.07 -28.44 -1.13
N LEU A 546 -3.42 -27.19 -1.46
CA LEU A 546 -2.59 -26.36 -2.34
C LEU A 546 -1.21 -26.09 -1.73
N ASN A 547 -1.14 -25.74 -0.45
CA ASN A 547 0.14 -25.52 0.22
C ASN A 547 1.01 -26.78 0.23
N ALA A 548 0.43 -27.97 0.41
CA ALA A 548 1.18 -29.23 0.33
C ALA A 548 1.72 -29.49 -1.09
N LEU A 549 0.87 -29.34 -2.11
CA LEU A 549 1.27 -29.57 -3.52
C LEU A 549 2.26 -28.55 -4.06
N LEU A 550 2.28 -27.33 -3.53
CA LEU A 550 3.28 -26.33 -3.90
C LEU A 550 4.59 -26.51 -3.12
N ALA A 551 4.51 -26.84 -1.83
CA ALA A 551 5.68 -26.84 -0.95
C ALA A 551 6.45 -28.16 -0.92
N TRP A 552 5.78 -29.31 -1.02
CA TRP A 552 6.47 -30.61 -0.94
C TRP A 552 7.57 -30.78 -2.00
N PRO A 553 7.38 -30.40 -3.29
CA PRO A 553 8.46 -30.49 -4.29
C PRO A 553 9.73 -29.72 -3.92
N GLU A 554 9.59 -28.62 -3.16
CA GLU A 554 10.70 -27.79 -2.69
C GLU A 554 11.34 -28.33 -1.40
N CYS A 555 10.57 -29.06 -0.61
CA CYS A 555 10.91 -29.48 0.75
C CYS A 555 11.07 -31.00 0.88
N CYS A 556 11.19 -31.74 -0.23
CA CYS A 556 11.28 -33.20 -0.23
C CYS A 556 12.56 -33.76 0.41
N PHE A 557 13.43 -32.91 0.97
CA PHE A 557 14.48 -33.30 1.90
C PHE A 557 13.98 -33.49 3.35
N ARG A 558 12.69 -33.23 3.60
CA ARG A 558 11.99 -33.49 4.86
C ARG A 558 10.74 -34.32 4.60
N PRO A 559 10.32 -35.17 5.55
CA PRO A 559 9.01 -35.82 5.46
C PRO A 559 7.90 -34.77 5.59
N GLU A 560 6.82 -34.97 4.84
CA GLU A 560 5.67 -34.08 4.83
C GLU A 560 4.43 -34.83 5.30
N LEU A 561 3.73 -34.24 6.26
CA LEU A 561 2.53 -34.80 6.87
C LEU A 561 1.37 -33.83 6.74
N VAL A 562 0.44 -34.14 5.83
CA VAL A 562 -0.70 -33.28 5.53
C VAL A 562 -1.85 -33.64 6.46
N ARG A 563 -2.31 -32.68 7.27
CA ARG A 563 -3.40 -32.88 8.24
C ARG A 563 -4.59 -31.99 7.94
N HIS A 564 -5.78 -32.53 8.12
CA HIS A 564 -7.02 -31.78 8.05
C HIS A 564 -7.00 -30.62 9.06
N PRO A 565 -7.27 -29.36 8.67
CA PRO A 565 -7.09 -28.21 9.56
C PRO A 565 -8.01 -28.23 10.79
N ARG A 566 -9.25 -28.69 10.64
CA ARG A 566 -10.21 -28.89 11.75
C ARG A 566 -10.00 -30.20 12.52
N THR A 567 -10.18 -31.36 11.86
CA THR A 567 -10.21 -32.67 12.53
C THR A 567 -8.82 -33.23 12.88
N LYS A 568 -7.74 -32.62 12.37
CA LYS A 568 -6.34 -33.07 12.53
C LYS A 568 -6.04 -34.47 11.98
N ARG A 569 -7.01 -35.11 11.31
CA ARG A 569 -6.85 -36.37 10.57
C ARG A 569 -5.72 -36.25 9.55
N ILE A 570 -4.88 -37.27 9.45
CA ILE A 570 -3.86 -37.35 8.41
C ILE A 570 -4.55 -37.59 7.06
N LEU A 571 -4.29 -36.73 6.10
CA LEU A 571 -4.81 -36.82 4.73
C LEU A 571 -3.80 -37.52 3.80
N ALA A 572 -2.52 -37.20 3.97
CA ALA A 572 -1.42 -37.82 3.24
C ALA A 572 -0.12 -37.72 4.04
N SER A 573 0.80 -38.64 3.78
CA SER A 573 2.15 -38.64 4.34
C SER A 573 3.12 -39.03 3.24
N VAL A 574 4.21 -38.29 3.08
CA VAL A 574 5.26 -38.59 2.10
C VAL A 574 6.62 -38.51 2.79
N PRO A 575 7.51 -39.51 2.62
CA PRO A 575 8.83 -39.48 3.22
C PRO A 575 9.73 -38.41 2.60
N ALA A 576 10.86 -38.13 3.26
CA ALA A 576 11.95 -37.41 2.62
C ALA A 576 12.58 -38.29 1.53
N LEU A 577 12.82 -37.72 0.36
CA LEU A 577 13.48 -38.35 -0.78
C LEU A 577 14.89 -37.83 -1.01
N LEU A 578 15.18 -36.59 -0.59
CA LEU A 578 16.49 -35.98 -0.72
C LEU A 578 17.20 -35.88 0.62
N ARG A 579 18.54 -35.83 0.58
CA ARG A 579 19.33 -35.48 1.77
C ARG A 579 19.42 -33.98 1.99
N ASP A 580 19.75 -33.57 3.21
CA ASP A 580 19.93 -32.16 3.57
C ASP A 580 21.08 -31.47 2.81
N ASP A 581 22.07 -32.24 2.34
CA ASP A 581 23.26 -31.79 1.59
C ASP A 581 23.16 -32.00 0.07
N GLU A 582 22.15 -32.71 -0.40
CA GLU A 582 21.97 -33.06 -1.81
C GLU A 582 21.04 -32.06 -2.51
N PRO A 583 21.48 -31.34 -3.56
CA PRO A 583 20.61 -30.39 -4.27
C PRO A 583 19.51 -31.11 -5.05
N GLY A 584 18.27 -30.65 -4.90
CA GLY A 584 17.16 -31.10 -5.74
C GLY A 584 17.23 -30.52 -7.17
N PRO A 585 16.43 -31.00 -8.13
CA PRO A 585 16.56 -30.59 -9.54
C PRO A 585 16.38 -29.08 -9.78
N LYS A 586 15.46 -28.42 -9.06
CA LYS A 586 15.32 -26.95 -9.13
C LYS A 586 16.48 -26.20 -8.48
N GLU A 587 17.04 -26.72 -7.40
CA GLU A 587 18.22 -26.14 -6.75
C GLU A 587 19.44 -26.26 -7.67
N GLU A 588 19.60 -27.39 -8.36
CA GLU A 588 20.63 -27.61 -9.38
C GLU A 588 20.45 -26.67 -10.58
N ALA A 589 19.22 -26.50 -11.06
CA ALA A 589 18.92 -25.53 -12.13
C ALA A 589 19.25 -24.09 -11.70
N LEU A 590 18.95 -23.73 -10.44
CA LEU A 590 19.31 -22.44 -9.87
C LEU A 590 20.83 -22.26 -9.75
N LEU A 591 21.55 -23.27 -9.27
CA LEU A 591 23.02 -23.25 -9.19
C LEU A 591 23.65 -23.05 -10.58
N ARG A 592 23.11 -23.74 -11.60
CA ARG A 592 23.54 -23.58 -13.00
C ARG A 592 23.29 -22.18 -13.53
N LEU A 593 22.10 -21.62 -13.27
CA LEU A 593 21.75 -20.24 -13.64
C LEU A 593 22.72 -19.24 -12.99
N VAL A 594 22.91 -19.33 -11.68
CA VAL A 594 23.80 -18.43 -10.94
C VAL A 594 25.24 -18.53 -11.41
N ARG A 595 25.77 -19.73 -11.64
CA ARG A 595 27.12 -19.91 -12.18
C ARG A 595 27.28 -19.25 -13.55
N GLY A 596 26.30 -19.40 -14.44
CA GLY A 596 26.29 -18.75 -15.75
C GLY A 596 26.30 -17.22 -15.65
N GLU A 597 25.51 -16.65 -14.74
CA GLU A 597 25.48 -15.21 -14.49
C GLU A 597 26.79 -14.68 -13.90
N LEU A 598 27.41 -15.42 -12.98
CA LEU A 598 28.69 -15.02 -12.37
C LEU A 598 29.84 -15.03 -13.38
N LEU A 599 29.84 -15.93 -14.37
CA LEU A 599 30.78 -15.89 -15.49
C LEU A 599 30.65 -14.59 -16.30
N ASN A 600 29.42 -14.07 -16.42
CA ASN A 600 29.11 -12.78 -17.03
C ASN A 600 29.27 -11.58 -16.07
N ARG A 601 29.85 -11.80 -14.87
CA ARG A 601 30.00 -10.81 -13.79
C ARG A 601 28.68 -10.18 -13.33
N ARG A 602 27.59 -10.94 -13.42
CA ARG A 602 26.24 -10.52 -13.04
C ARG A 602 25.86 -11.17 -11.71
N ARG A 603 25.43 -10.35 -10.75
CA ARG A 603 24.92 -10.83 -9.45
C ARG A 603 23.46 -11.25 -9.58
N THR A 604 23.05 -12.20 -8.73
CA THR A 604 21.69 -12.77 -8.78
C THR A 604 20.92 -12.54 -7.48
N LEU A 605 19.67 -12.10 -7.60
CA LEU A 605 18.71 -12.04 -6.51
C LEU A 605 17.82 -13.28 -6.54
N VAL A 606 17.79 -14.05 -5.46
CA VAL A 606 17.03 -15.30 -5.36
C VAL A 606 15.85 -15.12 -4.42
N TYR A 607 14.65 -15.40 -4.92
CA TYR A 607 13.43 -15.34 -4.13
C TYR A 607 12.96 -16.71 -3.62
N THR A 608 12.68 -16.76 -2.32
CA THR A 608 12.12 -17.91 -1.60
C THR A 608 11.03 -17.45 -0.63
N THR A 609 9.88 -18.13 -0.61
CA THR A 609 8.69 -17.66 0.11
C THR A 609 8.45 -18.38 1.43
N TYR A 610 8.94 -19.61 1.58
CA TYR A 610 8.64 -20.41 2.76
C TYR A 610 9.43 -19.99 4.00
N THR A 611 8.79 -20.11 5.16
CA THR A 611 9.33 -19.70 6.46
C THR A 611 9.07 -20.77 7.52
N GLY A 612 9.72 -20.67 8.68
CA GLY A 612 9.50 -21.59 9.81
C GLY A 612 10.00 -23.00 9.49
N THR A 613 9.17 -24.02 9.70
CA THR A 613 9.53 -25.43 9.46
C THR A 613 9.80 -25.77 8.00
N ARG A 614 9.36 -24.92 7.06
CA ARG A 614 9.61 -25.02 5.62
C ARG A 614 10.62 -23.99 5.11
N ASP A 615 11.36 -23.31 5.99
CA ASP A 615 12.38 -22.34 5.55
C ASP A 615 13.47 -23.05 4.72
N THR A 616 13.61 -22.62 3.46
CA THR A 616 14.61 -23.10 2.50
C THR A 616 15.79 -22.14 2.37
N SER A 617 15.75 -20.95 2.97
CA SER A 617 16.78 -19.92 2.79
C SER A 617 18.16 -20.32 3.32
N VAL A 618 18.21 -21.02 4.45
CA VAL A 618 19.47 -21.54 5.03
C VAL A 618 20.06 -22.62 4.14
N ARG A 619 19.21 -23.55 3.68
CA ARG A 619 19.62 -24.65 2.80
C ARG A 619 20.23 -24.12 1.51
N LEU A 620 19.54 -23.18 0.85
CA LEU A 620 20.06 -22.53 -0.35
C LEU A 620 21.41 -21.87 -0.11
N LYS A 621 21.58 -21.16 1.01
CA LYS A 621 22.87 -20.57 1.37
C LYS A 621 23.96 -21.65 1.48
N ASN A 622 23.70 -22.74 2.19
CA ASN A 622 24.65 -23.83 2.35
C ASN A 622 25.02 -24.48 1.02
N LEU A 623 24.05 -24.67 0.12
CA LEU A 623 24.29 -25.20 -1.23
C LEU A 623 25.18 -24.24 -2.06
N PHE A 624 24.97 -22.93 -1.97
CA PHE A 624 25.84 -21.94 -2.61
C PHE A 624 27.25 -21.94 -1.99
N ASP A 625 27.36 -21.96 -0.66
CA ASP A 625 28.65 -21.99 0.04
C ASP A 625 29.46 -23.24 -0.36
N ALA A 626 28.81 -24.40 -0.48
CA ALA A 626 29.44 -25.67 -0.88
C ALA A 626 30.05 -25.63 -2.28
N VAL A 627 29.54 -24.76 -3.17
CA VAL A 627 30.08 -24.55 -4.51
C VAL A 627 30.92 -23.29 -4.65
N GLY A 628 31.27 -22.64 -3.53
CA GLY A 628 32.11 -21.44 -3.50
C GLY A 628 31.42 -20.14 -3.90
N VAL A 629 30.08 -20.11 -3.99
CA VAL A 629 29.31 -18.90 -4.29
C VAL A 629 28.97 -18.16 -3.00
N ARG A 630 29.31 -16.87 -2.92
CA ARG A 630 29.06 -16.08 -1.70
C ARG A 630 27.62 -15.61 -1.62
N ALA A 631 26.80 -16.35 -0.88
CA ALA A 631 25.39 -16.04 -0.67
C ALA A 631 25.11 -15.43 0.72
N SER A 632 24.26 -14.42 0.77
CA SER A 632 23.75 -13.82 2.02
C SER A 632 22.22 -13.85 2.06
N VAL A 633 21.63 -14.04 3.25
CA VAL A 633 20.18 -14.19 3.43
C VAL A 633 19.59 -12.95 4.11
N LEU A 634 18.72 -12.22 3.41
CA LEU A 634 17.95 -11.11 3.98
C LEU A 634 16.68 -11.66 4.64
N ARG A 635 16.63 -11.63 5.98
CA ARG A 635 15.52 -12.12 6.81
C ARG A 635 14.56 -11.01 7.24
N ALA A 636 13.35 -11.41 7.64
CA ALA A 636 12.34 -10.51 8.19
C ALA A 636 12.77 -9.83 9.50
N SER A 637 13.73 -10.40 10.24
CA SER A 637 14.32 -9.81 11.44
C SER A 637 15.09 -8.51 11.15
N VAL A 638 15.50 -8.28 9.90
CA VAL A 638 16.07 -7.01 9.48
C VAL A 638 14.93 -6.00 9.26
N ALA A 639 14.92 -4.99 10.13
CA ALA A 639 13.95 -3.89 10.09
C ALA A 639 13.95 -3.22 8.71
N ALA A 640 12.78 -2.82 8.22
CA ALA A 640 12.59 -2.38 6.84
C ALA A 640 13.49 -1.19 6.46
N GLU A 641 13.64 -0.25 7.38
CA GLU A 641 14.49 0.93 7.27
C GLU A 641 15.99 0.63 7.20
N LYS A 642 16.43 -0.56 7.62
CA LYS A 642 17.85 -0.99 7.59
C LYS A 642 18.19 -1.90 6.41
N ARG A 643 17.23 -2.23 5.55
CA ARG A 643 17.42 -3.24 4.50
C ARG A 643 18.35 -2.76 3.38
N GLU A 644 18.28 -1.48 3.01
CA GLU A 644 19.16 -0.87 2.00
C GLU A 644 20.62 -0.93 2.46
N ASP A 645 20.88 -0.45 3.68
CA ASP A 645 22.21 -0.51 4.30
C ASP A 645 22.70 -1.95 4.46
N TRP A 646 21.83 -2.87 4.87
CA TRP A 646 22.19 -4.28 5.02
C TRP A 646 22.63 -4.88 3.68
N VAL A 647 21.92 -4.57 2.58
CA VAL A 647 22.28 -5.06 1.23
C VAL A 647 23.63 -4.48 0.80
N ALA A 648 23.84 -3.17 0.98
CA ALA A 648 25.11 -2.52 0.68
C ALA A 648 26.27 -3.16 1.48
N ASP A 649 26.08 -3.41 2.78
CA ASP A 649 27.04 -4.08 3.65
C ASP A 649 27.40 -5.50 3.16
N GLN A 650 26.42 -6.25 2.64
CA GLN A 650 26.69 -7.58 2.07
C GLN A 650 27.48 -7.48 0.77
N LEU A 651 27.15 -6.51 -0.09
CA LEU A 651 27.86 -6.27 -1.35
C LEU A 651 29.33 -5.87 -1.10
N GLU A 652 29.61 -5.05 -0.09
CA GLU A 652 30.98 -4.70 0.32
C GLU A 652 31.77 -5.91 0.84
N ARG A 653 31.09 -6.88 1.47
CA ARG A 653 31.69 -8.17 1.85
C ARG A 653 31.84 -9.13 0.67
N GLY A 654 31.41 -8.71 -0.52
CA GLY A 654 31.50 -9.45 -1.77
C GLY A 654 30.39 -10.48 -1.97
N ALA A 655 29.20 -10.25 -1.42
CA ALA A 655 28.04 -11.09 -1.73
C ALA A 655 27.75 -11.08 -3.24
N GLU A 656 27.61 -12.26 -3.81
CA GLU A 656 27.30 -12.53 -5.21
C GLU A 656 25.81 -12.85 -5.40
N VAL A 657 25.22 -13.43 -4.37
CA VAL A 657 23.81 -13.81 -4.31
C VAL A 657 23.16 -13.26 -3.05
N ILE A 658 22.00 -12.64 -3.20
CA ILE A 658 21.11 -12.34 -2.07
C ILE A 658 19.89 -13.23 -2.14
N ILE A 659 19.63 -13.97 -1.06
CA ILE A 659 18.44 -14.81 -0.90
C ILE A 659 17.46 -14.05 -0.01
N THR A 660 16.23 -13.86 -0.48
CA THR A 660 15.23 -13.14 0.31
C THR A 660 13.80 -13.57 -0.01
N ASN A 661 12.87 -13.19 0.87
CA ASN A 661 11.45 -13.33 0.57
C ASN A 661 10.97 -12.11 -0.23
N PRO A 662 10.24 -12.30 -1.35
CA PRO A 662 9.78 -11.18 -2.18
C PRO A 662 8.91 -10.18 -1.41
N GLU A 663 8.23 -10.61 -0.33
CA GLU A 663 7.48 -9.71 0.57
C GLU A 663 8.37 -8.69 1.30
N LEU A 664 9.66 -9.00 1.51
CA LEU A 664 10.60 -8.10 2.19
C LEU A 664 11.09 -6.99 1.27
N VAL A 665 10.99 -7.19 -0.04
CA VAL A 665 11.45 -6.24 -1.04
C VAL A 665 10.31 -5.66 -1.86
N LYS A 666 9.04 -5.96 -1.53
CA LYS A 666 7.87 -5.44 -2.26
C LYS A 666 7.69 -3.93 -2.18
N THR A 667 8.20 -3.24 -1.15
CA THR A 667 8.16 -1.76 -1.03
C THR A 667 9.55 -1.14 -0.84
N GLY A 668 9.78 0.01 -1.50
CA GLY A 668 10.88 0.97 -1.29
C GLY A 668 12.34 0.60 -1.54
N LEU A 669 12.72 -0.68 -1.58
CA LEU A 669 14.12 -1.11 -1.76
C LEU A 669 14.52 -1.14 -3.26
N ASP A 670 15.54 -0.38 -3.65
CA ASP A 670 16.12 -0.43 -5.00
C ASP A 670 17.26 -1.46 -5.05
N LEU A 671 17.23 -2.36 -6.03
CA LEU A 671 18.16 -3.51 -6.12
C LEU A 671 18.88 -3.55 -7.48
N LEU A 672 19.31 -2.38 -7.97
CA LEU A 672 19.97 -2.21 -9.27
C LEU A 672 21.21 -3.11 -9.44
N GLU A 673 21.89 -3.43 -8.34
CA GLU A 673 23.09 -4.27 -8.30
C GLU A 673 22.84 -5.76 -8.66
N PHE A 674 21.58 -6.17 -8.82
CA PHE A 674 21.18 -7.54 -9.14
C PHE A 674 20.40 -7.59 -10.46
N PRO A 675 21.07 -7.55 -11.62
CA PRO A 675 20.40 -7.55 -12.92
C PRO A 675 19.65 -8.86 -13.21
N THR A 676 19.96 -9.95 -12.50
CA THR A 676 19.27 -11.23 -12.66
C THR A 676 18.47 -11.58 -11.41
N ILE A 677 17.20 -11.93 -11.61
CA ILE A 677 16.27 -12.31 -10.56
C ILE A 677 15.80 -13.75 -10.83
N ALA A 678 15.95 -14.62 -9.84
CA ALA A 678 15.49 -16.00 -9.91
C ALA A 678 14.42 -16.25 -8.84
N PHE A 679 13.19 -16.48 -9.28
CA PHE A 679 12.13 -16.98 -8.41
C PHE A 679 12.26 -18.49 -8.32
N LEU A 680 12.95 -18.98 -7.29
CA LEU A 680 12.84 -20.39 -6.92
C LEU A 680 11.41 -20.69 -6.49
N GLN A 681 10.81 -19.77 -5.73
CA GLN A 681 9.43 -19.85 -5.27
C GLN A 681 8.74 -18.50 -5.46
N SER A 682 7.56 -18.50 -6.07
CA SER A 682 6.80 -17.30 -6.42
C SER A 682 5.64 -16.97 -5.45
N GLY A 683 5.16 -17.97 -4.71
CA GLY A 683 3.89 -17.86 -3.98
C GLY A 683 2.71 -17.75 -4.93
N TYR A 684 1.60 -17.15 -4.48
CA TYR A 684 0.37 -16.96 -5.27
C TYR A 684 -0.17 -15.52 -5.25
N ASN A 685 0.59 -14.58 -4.66
CA ASN A 685 0.22 -13.16 -4.66
C ASN A 685 0.81 -12.46 -5.90
N VAL A 686 -0.06 -12.16 -6.87
CA VAL A 686 0.29 -11.47 -8.12
C VAL A 686 0.96 -10.12 -7.88
N TYR A 687 0.46 -9.35 -6.92
CA TYR A 687 0.97 -8.01 -6.63
C TYR A 687 2.40 -8.07 -6.12
N THR A 688 2.68 -8.98 -5.17
CA THR A 688 4.04 -9.18 -4.66
C THR A 688 4.99 -9.64 -5.77
N LEU A 689 4.53 -10.54 -6.64
CA LEU A 689 5.32 -11.03 -7.77
C LEU A 689 5.69 -9.90 -8.74
N GLN A 690 4.72 -9.10 -9.20
CA GLN A 690 4.97 -7.96 -10.09
C GLN A 690 5.92 -6.93 -9.47
N GLN A 691 5.72 -6.64 -8.18
CA GLN A 691 6.54 -5.68 -7.45
C GLN A 691 8.00 -6.14 -7.26
N ALA A 692 8.19 -7.43 -7.04
CA ALA A 692 9.51 -8.04 -6.85
C ALA A 692 10.24 -8.26 -8.18
N ALA A 693 9.54 -8.69 -9.24
CA ALA A 693 10.11 -8.94 -10.56
C ALA A 693 10.66 -7.66 -11.23
N ARG A 694 10.06 -6.49 -10.95
CA ARG A 694 10.51 -5.19 -11.47
C ARG A 694 11.45 -4.43 -10.53
N ARG A 695 12.10 -5.12 -9.59
CA ARG A 695 12.90 -4.44 -8.56
C ARG A 695 14.27 -3.99 -9.00
N SER A 696 14.84 -4.73 -9.94
CA SER A 696 16.12 -4.41 -10.57
C SER A 696 15.96 -3.63 -11.87
N TRP A 697 14.76 -3.61 -12.46
CA TRP A 697 14.45 -2.88 -13.70
C TRP A 697 13.85 -1.51 -13.41
N ARG A 698 14.71 -0.52 -13.19
CA ARG A 698 14.36 0.86 -12.83
C ARG A 698 15.34 1.85 -13.45
N ILE A 699 14.95 3.13 -13.49
CA ILE A 699 15.83 4.22 -13.97
C ILE A 699 17.15 4.19 -13.18
N GLY A 700 18.27 4.14 -13.89
CA GLY A 700 19.61 3.94 -13.34
C GLY A 700 20.16 2.52 -13.53
N GLN A 701 19.34 1.57 -13.96
CA GLN A 701 19.81 0.26 -14.40
C GLN A 701 20.56 0.40 -15.74
N THR A 702 21.73 -0.21 -15.82
CA THR A 702 22.60 -0.16 -17.01
C THR A 702 22.77 -1.51 -17.68
N LEU A 703 22.39 -2.60 -16.99
CA LEU A 703 22.48 -3.96 -17.49
C LEU A 703 21.10 -4.52 -17.81
N ASP A 704 21.01 -5.32 -18.87
CA ASP A 704 19.80 -6.07 -19.24
C ASP A 704 19.29 -6.87 -18.04
N VAL A 705 17.99 -6.77 -17.76
CA VAL A 705 17.39 -7.43 -16.60
C VAL A 705 16.72 -8.72 -17.02
N THR A 706 17.08 -9.81 -16.35
CA THR A 706 16.54 -11.14 -16.63
C THR A 706 15.80 -11.66 -15.41
N VAL A 707 14.55 -12.09 -15.59
CA VAL A 707 13.72 -12.68 -14.54
C VAL A 707 13.33 -14.10 -14.94
N ARG A 708 13.71 -15.08 -14.11
CA ARG A 708 13.43 -16.50 -14.32
C ARG A 708 12.53 -17.04 -13.22
N PHE A 709 11.40 -17.64 -13.61
CA PHE A 709 10.48 -18.32 -12.69
C PHE A 709 10.67 -19.82 -12.77
N LEU A 710 11.29 -20.41 -11.76
CA LEU A 710 11.53 -21.84 -11.72
C LEU A 710 10.27 -22.57 -11.24
N GLY A 711 9.89 -23.64 -11.93
CA GLY A 711 8.78 -24.49 -11.51
C GLY A 711 8.93 -25.91 -12.04
N TYR A 712 8.47 -26.89 -11.26
CA TYR A 712 8.48 -28.27 -11.71
C TYR A 712 7.42 -28.51 -12.79
N GLU A 713 7.82 -29.14 -13.89
CA GLU A 713 6.92 -29.52 -14.99
C GLU A 713 5.80 -30.45 -14.52
N GLY A 714 4.61 -30.30 -15.10
CA GLY A 714 3.44 -31.14 -14.77
C GLY A 714 2.81 -30.89 -13.39
N THR A 715 3.42 -30.06 -12.53
CA THR A 715 2.95 -29.85 -11.15
C THR A 715 2.01 -28.67 -10.97
N ALA A 716 1.40 -28.56 -9.78
CA ALA A 716 0.62 -27.41 -9.36
C ALA A 716 1.43 -26.09 -9.39
N GLN A 717 2.76 -26.12 -9.26
CA GLN A 717 3.60 -24.91 -9.32
C GLN A 717 3.52 -24.24 -10.70
N MET A 718 3.69 -25.03 -11.77
CA MET A 718 3.66 -24.49 -13.13
C MET A 718 2.26 -24.04 -13.54
N ARG A 719 1.22 -24.74 -13.07
CA ARG A 719 -0.18 -24.32 -13.25
C ARG A 719 -0.46 -23.00 -12.55
N CYS A 720 0.02 -22.84 -11.31
CA CYS A 720 -0.09 -21.59 -10.55
C CYS A 720 0.58 -20.42 -11.29
N LEU A 721 1.82 -20.59 -11.76
CA LEU A 721 2.55 -19.56 -12.49
C LEU A 721 1.82 -19.14 -13.79
N LYS A 722 1.28 -20.10 -14.55
CA LYS A 722 0.49 -19.81 -15.76
C LYS A 722 -0.77 -19.01 -15.45
N LEU A 723 -1.52 -19.40 -14.40
CA LEU A 723 -2.71 -18.68 -13.94
C LEU A 723 -2.36 -17.26 -13.48
N MET A 724 -1.24 -17.09 -12.77
CA MET A 724 -0.74 -15.78 -12.35
C MET A 724 -0.41 -14.90 -13.56
N GLY A 725 0.29 -15.44 -14.57
CA GLY A 725 0.61 -14.72 -15.80
C GLY A 725 -0.63 -14.24 -16.56
N GLN A 726 -1.63 -15.10 -16.70
CA GLN A 726 -2.93 -14.74 -17.28
C GLN A 726 -3.61 -13.60 -16.50
N LYS A 727 -3.62 -13.69 -15.17
CA LYS A 727 -4.22 -12.67 -14.31
C LYS A 727 -3.46 -11.33 -14.37
N ILE A 728 -2.14 -11.37 -14.51
CA ILE A 728 -1.28 -10.19 -14.70
C ILE A 728 -1.64 -9.47 -16.01
N ALA A 729 -1.74 -10.21 -17.11
CA ALA A 729 -2.10 -9.64 -18.41
C ALA A 729 -3.46 -8.92 -18.35
N VAL A 730 -4.46 -9.55 -17.72
CA VAL A 730 -5.79 -8.94 -17.51
C VAL A 730 -5.71 -7.70 -16.62
N SER A 731 -4.95 -7.74 -15.52
CA SER A 731 -4.77 -6.59 -14.62
C SER A 731 -4.04 -5.42 -15.26
N GLN A 732 -3.12 -5.65 -16.20
CA GLN A 732 -2.43 -4.59 -16.93
C GLN A 732 -3.37 -3.89 -17.91
N SER A 733 -4.33 -4.62 -18.48
CA SER A 733 -5.30 -4.05 -19.42
C SER A 733 -6.19 -2.97 -18.80
N THR A 734 -6.63 -3.15 -17.56
CA THR A 734 -7.43 -2.14 -16.82
C THR A 734 -6.60 -0.92 -16.39
N SER A 735 -5.27 -0.98 -16.48
CA SER A 735 -4.34 0.10 -16.14
C SER A 735 -3.89 0.93 -17.36
N GLY A 736 -4.63 0.84 -18.48
CA GLY A 736 -4.49 1.75 -19.62
C GLY A 736 -4.16 1.11 -20.97
N ASP A 737 -4.23 -0.22 -21.12
CA ASP A 737 -4.32 -0.87 -22.44
C ASP A 737 -5.69 -1.54 -22.55
N MET A 738 -6.67 -0.90 -23.20
CA MET A 738 -7.89 -1.64 -23.55
C MET A 738 -7.50 -2.79 -24.50
N PRO A 739 -7.84 -4.05 -24.20
CA PRO A 739 -7.76 -5.11 -25.19
C PRO A 739 -8.64 -4.73 -26.38
N GLU A 740 -8.29 -5.16 -27.59
CA GLU A 740 -9.09 -4.90 -28.81
C GLU A 740 -10.55 -5.36 -28.67
N SER A 741 -10.82 -6.34 -27.77
CA SER A 741 -12.15 -6.73 -27.31
C SER A 741 -12.37 -6.31 -25.85
N GLY A 742 -13.14 -5.23 -25.62
CA GLY A 742 -13.54 -4.80 -24.26
C GLY A 742 -14.34 -5.83 -23.45
N LEU A 743 -14.68 -6.99 -24.05
CA LEU A 743 -15.44 -8.09 -23.45
C LEU A 743 -14.58 -9.06 -22.63
N ASP A 744 -13.26 -9.17 -22.89
CA ASP A 744 -12.39 -10.06 -22.11
C ASP A 744 -12.18 -9.59 -20.66
N ILE A 745 -12.38 -8.29 -20.41
CA ILE A 745 -12.39 -7.69 -19.07
C ILE A 745 -13.60 -8.18 -18.25
N LEU A 746 -14.72 -8.48 -18.92
CA LEU A 746 -15.96 -8.96 -18.29
C LEU A 746 -15.94 -10.46 -18.02
N ASN A 747 -15.03 -11.22 -18.65
CA ASN A 747 -14.92 -12.67 -18.48
C ASN A 747 -14.06 -13.07 -17.26
N GLN A 748 -13.89 -12.15 -16.30
CA GLN A 748 -13.22 -12.43 -15.05
C GLN A 748 -14.13 -13.29 -14.16
N GLY A 749 -13.90 -14.60 -14.17
CA GLY A 749 -14.20 -15.40 -12.99
C GLY A 749 -13.43 -14.78 -11.82
N GLY A 750 -14.14 -14.14 -10.89
CA GLY A 750 -13.56 -13.50 -9.69
C GLY A 750 -12.96 -14.48 -8.67
N GLU A 751 -12.57 -15.66 -9.13
CA GLU A 751 -11.97 -16.72 -8.33
C GLU A 751 -10.56 -16.29 -7.89
N SER A 752 -10.22 -16.60 -6.63
CA SER A 752 -8.82 -16.49 -6.18
C SER A 752 -7.97 -17.49 -6.97
N ILE A 753 -6.65 -17.25 -7.06
CA ILE A 753 -5.75 -18.20 -7.73
C ILE A 753 -5.86 -19.59 -7.09
N GLU A 754 -6.10 -19.64 -5.78
CA GLU A 754 -6.32 -20.87 -5.03
C GLU A 754 -7.57 -21.62 -5.54
N VAL A 755 -8.69 -20.92 -5.73
CA VAL A 755 -9.94 -21.51 -6.24
C VAL A 755 -9.78 -21.97 -7.69
N ALA A 756 -9.18 -21.14 -8.54
CA ALA A 756 -8.94 -21.48 -9.95
C ALA A 756 -8.02 -22.70 -10.08
N LEU A 757 -6.95 -22.76 -9.28
CA LEU A 757 -6.02 -23.88 -9.25
C LEU A 757 -6.69 -25.15 -8.71
N ALA A 758 -7.48 -25.03 -7.64
CA ALA A 758 -8.24 -26.15 -7.10
C ALA A 758 -9.26 -26.70 -8.10
N ARG A 759 -9.93 -25.83 -8.86
CA ARG A 759 -10.86 -26.22 -9.93
C ARG A 759 -10.12 -26.96 -11.04
N GLN A 760 -8.95 -26.49 -11.46
CA GLN A 760 -8.11 -27.19 -12.44
C GLN A 760 -7.65 -28.56 -11.92
N LEU A 761 -7.31 -28.69 -10.63
CA LEU A 761 -6.97 -29.98 -10.03
C LEU A 761 -8.16 -30.94 -9.99
N VAL A 762 -9.35 -30.43 -9.64
CA VAL A 762 -10.57 -31.24 -9.54
C VAL A 762 -11.11 -31.66 -10.90
N ASN A 763 -10.95 -30.84 -11.95
CA ASN A 763 -11.47 -31.12 -13.29
C ASN A 763 -10.52 -31.94 -14.18
N GLN A 764 -9.43 -32.50 -13.63
CA GLN A 764 -8.63 -33.51 -14.32
C GLN A 764 -9.37 -34.84 -14.33
N GLU A 765 -10.25 -35.02 -15.31
CA GLU A 765 -10.73 -36.31 -15.82
C GLU A 765 -11.24 -36.14 -17.24
#